data_AF-A0A1Q8RQQ5-F1
#
_entry.id   AF-A0A1Q8RQQ5-F1
#
_cell.length_a   1.000
_cell.length_b   1.000
_cell.length_c   1.000
_cell.angle_alpha   90.00
_cell.angle_beta   90.00
_cell.angle_gamma   90.00
#
_symmetry.space_group_name_H-M   'P 1'
#
loop_
_entity.id
_entity.type
_entity.pdbx_description
1 polymer ?
#
loop_
_entity_poly.entity_id
_entity_poly.type
_entity_poly.pdbx_seq_one_letter_code
_entity_poly.pdbx_strand_id
1 'polypeptide(L)'
;MDNEKRETFGSARASKASNLGLEDLYLEPDEPSSSAQNDADSQTPPAYTPEYTPQKQWPMPLNIVIQVVGSRGDVQPFLALAAALQRSGHRVRIATHPQFSSFVLSSSPNLEFFPVGGDPADLMAYMVESPSLIPKMSQIRAGIIQRKRDMYVEMLDGFWRSCIHPDPSTQVPFVADAIIANPPSFAHVHCAQALGVPVHLMFTMPWSSTKAFPHPLANIGFSKSDKRSTNHASYAAVEFLTWQGLGDLVNAWRTASLGLEPVPSTEGHRLLEVLQVPFTYCWSPSLVPKPSDWGPHIDISGFFFRDPAPYTPPSDLEAFLKSGPPPIYVGFGSIVVGGIEGLMTMVLSAIKATGVRAVISRGWSNLTGKESSDVFYVGDCPHEWLFQQVAAVIHHGGAGTTACGLRYGKPTTIVPFFGDQPFWGAVVAEAGSGPDPIPYRSLTSQKLIQAIQYCLSPDAVAAARQLAESMQKENGVQAAVDAFHANLPQSKMGCDFFSDQPAALVYGKGKKQVKICRPVASILVKNGRLERKQLKSYRSKPINIENQRWDPVTAVGSASLSTIIKMAGATADIIVKPFEQHKRTSESGGSIEEEVEKTRRHSQAPAFAMLPLPGVGVPDGAEASSDGRPPPSRGGDDSAGKPGAMAVAANGVGKLAGNATKGLLVDIPLAVTEGLRAVPNLYGEPVKKHDAVEDFRSGVSVAGKTFAHDMKGSITDIFVHTYKGKKEQGALGAAKGLGKGVVSLVTKSTAATFGLITYPAQGIYRSIWSATNGDTLRAIEDEKLLEGDWMVSMSPTWKMDHAAIIEDFEGLRGMRGR
;
A
#
# COMPACT_ATOMS: atom_id res chain seq x y z
N MET A 1 22.65 19.79 66.22
CA MET A 1 21.90 19.98 67.48
C MET A 1 20.98 21.17 67.29
N ASP A 2 19.68 21.09 67.12
CA ASP A 2 18.69 20.03 66.87
C ASP A 2 17.51 20.79 66.24
N ASN A 3 17.04 20.44 65.04
CA ASN A 3 16.08 19.38 64.75
C ASN A 3 14.71 19.61 65.40
N GLU A 4 13.77 20.18 64.63
CA GLU A 4 12.34 19.79 64.61
C GLU A 4 11.52 20.75 63.72
N LYS A 5 11.02 20.24 62.59
CA LYS A 5 9.63 20.36 62.11
C LYS A 5 9.52 19.79 60.70
N ARG A 6 9.15 18.51 60.64
CA ARG A 6 8.74 17.79 59.44
C ARG A 6 7.57 16.88 59.84
N GLU A 7 6.36 17.30 59.52
CA GLU A 7 5.13 16.48 59.57
C GLU A 7 4.26 16.92 58.38
N THR A 8 4.21 16.11 57.31
CA THR A 8 3.21 15.07 56.97
C THR A 8 1.94 15.61 56.36
N PHE A 9 1.59 15.16 55.14
CA PHE A 9 0.37 14.36 54.92
C PHE A 9 0.44 13.65 53.58
N GLY A 10 0.52 12.32 53.64
CA GLY A 10 0.41 11.42 52.51
C GLY A 10 -1.04 11.07 52.16
N SER A 11 -1.19 10.69 50.90
CA SER A 11 -2.13 9.71 50.32
C SER A 11 -3.34 9.30 51.17
N ALA A 12 -4.53 9.71 50.72
CA ALA A 12 -5.79 9.07 51.06
C ALA A 12 -6.78 9.17 49.90
N ARG A 13 -7.08 8.03 49.26
CA ARG A 13 -8.44 7.44 49.15
C ARG A 13 -8.55 6.45 47.98
N ALA A 14 -8.33 5.18 48.32
CA ALA A 14 -9.10 4.07 47.77
C ALA A 14 -9.94 3.50 48.92
N SER A 15 -11.27 3.65 48.86
CA SER A 15 -12.23 2.73 49.49
C SER A 15 -13.66 3.15 49.13
N LYS A 16 -14.35 2.30 48.37
CA LYS A 16 -15.80 2.01 48.48
C LYS A 16 -16.18 0.93 47.48
N ALA A 17 -16.12 -0.32 47.93
CA ALA A 17 -16.89 -1.41 47.41
C ALA A 17 -17.16 -2.39 48.56
N SER A 18 -18.42 -2.53 48.97
CA SER A 18 -18.91 -3.72 49.67
C SER A 18 -20.45 -3.74 49.72
N ASN A 19 -20.98 -4.97 49.68
CA ASN A 19 -22.35 -5.47 49.85
C ASN A 19 -23.03 -5.80 48.49
N LEU A 20 -23.44 -7.04 48.18
CA LEU A 20 -23.78 -8.23 48.97
C LEU A 20 -23.53 -9.54 48.17
N GLY A 21 -23.27 -10.65 48.87
CA GLY A 21 -23.73 -11.98 48.44
C GLY A 21 -22.75 -13.15 48.56
N LEU A 22 -22.62 -13.68 49.78
CA LEU A 22 -21.93 -14.92 50.22
C LEU A 22 -22.24 -16.18 49.37
N GLU A 23 -21.22 -17.00 49.06
CA GLU A 23 -20.83 -18.31 49.68
C GLU A 23 -21.74 -19.48 49.23
N ASP A 24 -21.22 -20.48 48.50
CA ASP A 24 -20.64 -21.75 48.99
C ASP A 24 -20.08 -22.50 47.74
N LEU A 25 -18.99 -23.28 47.68
CA LEU A 25 -18.39 -24.24 48.59
C LEU A 25 -16.89 -24.40 48.25
N TYR A 26 -16.07 -24.45 49.31
CA TYR A 26 -14.68 -24.90 49.32
C TYR A 26 -14.56 -26.42 49.14
N LEU A 27 -13.49 -26.87 48.48
CA LEU A 27 -12.59 -27.95 48.94
C LEU A 27 -11.21 -27.79 48.24
N GLU A 28 -10.21 -27.40 49.03
CA GLU A 28 -8.75 -27.52 48.77
C GLU A 28 -8.22 -28.82 49.43
N PRO A 29 -6.93 -29.21 49.35
CA PRO A 29 -5.86 -29.00 48.34
C PRO A 29 -5.13 -30.32 47.98
N ASP A 30 -4.23 -30.32 46.99
CA ASP A 30 -3.04 -31.19 47.02
C ASP A 30 -1.85 -30.46 46.36
N GLU A 31 -0.70 -30.56 47.01
CA GLU A 31 0.51 -29.75 46.86
C GLU A 31 1.13 -29.69 45.46
N PRO A 32 1.72 -28.55 45.03
CA PRO A 32 2.63 -28.53 43.91
C PRO A 32 4.08 -28.75 44.37
N SER A 33 4.65 -29.85 43.87
CA SER A 33 6.10 -30.09 43.87
C SER A 33 6.87 -29.00 43.10
N SER A 34 8.09 -28.78 43.56
CA SER A 34 8.98 -27.66 43.28
C SER A 34 9.45 -27.49 41.83
N SER A 35 9.81 -26.23 41.55
CA SER A 35 10.80 -25.74 40.56
C SER A 35 10.30 -25.41 39.14
N ALA A 36 9.98 -24.13 38.94
CA ALA A 36 10.35 -23.40 37.73
C ALA A 36 10.46 -21.91 38.10
N GLN A 37 11.70 -21.40 38.11
CA GLN A 37 11.98 -19.98 38.26
C GLN A 37 11.37 -19.20 37.09
N ASN A 38 10.63 -18.14 37.42
CA ASN A 38 10.16 -17.13 36.50
C ASN A 38 11.32 -16.19 36.15
N ASP A 39 11.95 -16.39 35.00
CA ASP A 39 12.73 -15.35 34.33
C ASP A 39 11.82 -14.61 33.36
N ALA A 40 11.20 -13.54 33.85
CA ALA A 40 10.58 -12.53 33.01
C ALA A 40 11.68 -11.66 32.42
N ASP A 41 12.21 -12.10 31.29
CA ASP A 41 13.29 -11.41 30.57
C ASP A 41 12.72 -10.11 29.97
N SER A 42 13.13 -8.97 30.53
CA SER A 42 12.95 -7.64 29.95
C SER A 42 13.89 -7.48 28.75
N GLN A 43 13.65 -8.22 27.67
CA GLN A 43 14.41 -8.03 26.45
C GLN A 43 13.89 -6.77 25.76
N THR A 44 14.62 -5.67 25.93
CA THR A 44 14.65 -4.59 24.93
C THR A 44 14.76 -5.24 23.56
N PRO A 45 13.90 -4.88 22.58
CA PRO A 45 14.02 -5.44 21.24
C PRO A 45 15.44 -5.22 20.73
N PRO A 46 16.04 -6.19 20.02
CA PRO A 46 17.40 -6.06 19.52
C PRO A 46 17.51 -4.75 18.73
N ALA A 47 18.61 -4.02 18.94
CA ALA A 47 18.87 -2.78 18.24
C ALA A 47 18.81 -3.03 16.73
N TYR A 48 17.79 -2.50 16.06
CA TYR A 48 17.74 -2.48 14.61
C TYR A 48 18.89 -1.60 14.15
N THR A 49 19.98 -2.25 13.73
CA THR A 49 21.10 -1.59 13.09
C THR A 49 20.99 -1.96 11.61
N PRO A 50 20.71 -1.02 10.70
CA PRO A 50 20.72 -1.34 9.28
C PRO A 50 22.09 -1.91 8.93
N GLU A 51 22.12 -3.13 8.38
CA GLU A 51 23.38 -3.79 7.99
C GLU A 51 24.00 -3.01 6.82
N TYR A 52 25.10 -2.31 7.09
CA TYR A 52 25.82 -1.55 6.06
C TYR A 52 26.65 -2.51 5.22
N THR A 53 26.20 -2.79 4.01
CA THR A 53 26.99 -3.57 3.05
C THR A 53 27.83 -2.60 2.21
N PRO A 54 29.15 -2.86 2.00
CA PRO A 54 29.95 -2.09 1.06
C PRO A 54 29.26 -2.00 -0.30
N GLN A 55 29.32 -0.81 -0.91
CA GLN A 55 28.60 -0.45 -2.13
C GLN A 55 28.78 -1.51 -3.24
N LYS A 56 27.83 -2.45 -3.32
CA LYS A 56 27.87 -3.54 -4.29
C LYS A 56 27.29 -3.00 -5.57
N GLN A 57 28.08 -2.98 -6.63
CA GLN A 57 27.59 -2.60 -7.95
C GLN A 57 26.43 -3.53 -8.32
N TRP A 58 25.25 -2.96 -8.57
CA TRP A 58 24.09 -3.75 -8.93
C TRP A 58 24.32 -4.34 -10.34
N PRO A 59 24.01 -5.62 -10.57
CA PRO A 59 24.52 -6.36 -11.73
C PRO A 59 23.89 -5.95 -13.07
N MET A 60 22.78 -5.19 -13.07
CA MET A 60 22.13 -4.75 -14.29
C MET A 60 21.56 -3.33 -14.14
N PRO A 61 21.85 -2.38 -15.05
CA PRO A 61 21.27 -1.06 -15.00
C PRO A 61 19.75 -1.16 -15.17
N LEU A 62 19.00 -0.41 -14.37
CA LEU A 62 17.53 -0.36 -14.41
C LEU A 62 17.08 1.07 -14.71
N ASN A 63 15.97 1.20 -15.44
CA ASN A 63 15.22 2.44 -15.51
C ASN A 63 14.33 2.57 -14.28
N ILE A 64 14.64 3.51 -13.38
CA ILE A 64 13.89 3.74 -12.15
C ILE A 64 13.16 5.07 -12.26
N VAL A 65 11.83 5.03 -12.15
CA VAL A 65 11.03 6.25 -11.95
C VAL A 65 10.75 6.44 -10.47
N ILE A 66 11.00 7.66 -9.98
CA ILE A 66 10.75 8.05 -8.60
C ILE A 66 9.60 9.06 -8.61
N GLN A 67 8.42 8.66 -8.11
CA GLN A 67 7.21 9.45 -8.09
C GLN A 67 7.04 10.17 -6.75
N VAL A 68 7.08 11.50 -6.74
CA VAL A 68 7.03 12.29 -5.51
C VAL A 68 5.98 13.39 -5.62
N VAL A 69 5.00 13.37 -4.72
CA VAL A 69 4.07 14.49 -4.48
C VAL A 69 4.44 15.18 -3.18
N GLY A 70 4.51 16.51 -3.19
CA GLY A 70 4.72 17.29 -1.97
C GLY A 70 5.48 18.59 -2.19
N SER A 71 5.99 19.12 -1.09
CA SER A 71 6.79 20.34 -1.02
C SER A 71 8.25 20.09 -1.39
N ARG A 72 9.08 21.13 -1.34
CA ARG A 72 10.55 20.98 -1.45
C ARG A 72 11.11 20.00 -0.41
N GLY A 73 10.52 19.95 0.79
CA GLY A 73 10.92 19.04 1.86
C GLY A 73 10.67 17.57 1.54
N ASP A 74 9.71 17.28 0.65
CA ASP A 74 9.41 15.94 0.17
C ASP A 74 10.32 15.57 -1.01
N VAL A 75 10.54 16.50 -1.95
CA VAL A 75 11.35 16.23 -3.16
C VAL A 75 12.85 16.11 -2.85
N GLN A 76 13.39 16.97 -1.99
CA GLN A 76 14.83 17.06 -1.73
C GLN A 76 15.47 15.73 -1.24
N PRO A 77 14.86 14.97 -0.30
CA PRO A 77 15.32 13.63 0.08
C PRO A 77 15.50 12.68 -1.11
N PHE A 78 14.55 12.66 -2.04
CA PHE A 78 14.58 11.76 -3.19
C PHE A 78 15.65 12.14 -4.23
N LEU A 79 16.12 13.38 -4.25
CA LEU A 79 17.29 13.76 -5.07
C LEU A 79 18.58 13.12 -4.54
N ALA A 80 18.72 13.01 -3.21
CA ALA A 80 19.85 12.31 -2.60
C ALA A 80 19.82 10.81 -2.95
N LEU A 81 18.63 10.20 -2.86
CA LEU A 81 18.39 8.81 -3.27
C LEU A 81 18.69 8.59 -4.74
N ALA A 82 18.20 9.48 -5.62
CA ALA A 82 18.42 9.39 -7.06
C ALA A 82 19.90 9.40 -7.41
N ALA A 83 20.69 10.30 -6.80
CA ALA A 83 22.13 10.35 -7.00
C ALA A 83 22.82 9.05 -6.54
N ALA A 84 22.39 8.43 -5.44
CA ALA A 84 22.93 7.15 -4.97
C ALA A 84 22.55 5.97 -5.88
N LEU A 85 21.32 5.97 -6.42
CA LEU A 85 20.89 4.98 -7.41
C LEU A 85 21.67 5.13 -8.73
N GLN A 86 21.94 6.37 -9.18
CA GLN A 86 22.81 6.62 -10.34
C GLN A 86 24.22 6.08 -10.12
N ARG A 87 24.82 6.29 -8.93
CA ARG A 87 26.11 5.69 -8.57
C ARG A 87 26.09 4.17 -8.57
N SER A 88 24.92 3.56 -8.35
CA SER A 88 24.71 2.11 -8.43
C SER A 88 24.50 1.62 -9.87
N GLY A 89 24.55 2.51 -10.87
CA GLY A 89 24.45 2.19 -12.30
C GLY A 89 23.05 2.37 -12.90
N HIS A 90 22.07 2.88 -12.15
CA HIS A 90 20.70 3.03 -12.65
C HIS A 90 20.49 4.32 -13.45
N ARG A 91 19.57 4.28 -14.41
CA ARG A 91 19.01 5.45 -15.07
C ARG A 91 17.80 5.91 -14.26
N VAL A 92 17.85 7.12 -13.73
CA VAL A 92 16.84 7.60 -12.77
C VAL A 92 16.08 8.80 -13.32
N ARG A 93 14.76 8.75 -13.19
CA ARG A 93 13.83 9.82 -13.54
C ARG A 93 13.01 10.23 -12.32
N ILE A 94 13.00 11.51 -11.98
CA ILE A 94 12.14 12.07 -10.94
C ILE A 94 10.86 12.59 -11.61
N ALA A 95 9.72 12.04 -11.20
CA ALA A 95 8.40 12.48 -11.60
C ALA A 95 7.77 13.28 -10.45
N THR A 96 7.64 14.59 -10.63
CA THR A 96 7.07 15.50 -9.62
C THR A 96 6.52 16.77 -10.28
N HIS A 97 6.11 17.74 -9.46
CA HIS A 97 5.46 18.96 -9.91
C HIS A 97 6.35 19.81 -10.84
N PRO A 98 5.78 20.46 -11.88
CA PRO A 98 6.53 21.23 -12.88
C PRO A 98 7.49 22.26 -12.30
N GLN A 99 7.11 22.92 -11.20
CA GLN A 99 7.90 23.95 -10.53
C GLN A 99 9.24 23.47 -9.96
N PHE A 100 9.41 22.16 -9.75
CA PHE A 100 10.66 21.59 -9.25
C PHE A 100 11.62 21.17 -10.38
N SER A 101 11.27 21.35 -11.65
CA SER A 101 12.10 20.97 -12.80
C SER A 101 13.55 21.43 -12.67
N SER A 102 13.78 22.74 -12.48
CA SER A 102 15.13 23.29 -12.34
C SER A 102 15.87 22.75 -11.12
N PHE A 103 15.15 22.49 -10.02
CA PHE A 103 15.74 21.94 -8.79
C PHE A 103 16.19 20.49 -8.98
N VAL A 104 15.41 19.69 -9.71
CA VAL A 104 15.75 18.31 -10.08
C VAL A 104 16.96 18.31 -11.03
N LEU A 105 16.86 19.00 -12.16
CA LEU A 105 17.87 18.96 -13.23
C LEU A 105 19.24 19.52 -12.78
N SER A 106 19.27 20.47 -11.84
CA SER A 106 20.52 21.00 -11.28
C SER A 106 21.16 20.13 -10.20
N SER A 107 20.47 19.09 -9.72
CA SER A 107 20.92 18.33 -8.55
C SER A 107 21.96 17.25 -8.84
N SER A 108 21.94 16.65 -10.03
CA SER A 108 22.90 15.62 -10.44
C SER A 108 22.98 15.54 -11.97
N PRO A 109 24.17 15.30 -12.56
CA PRO A 109 24.30 15.04 -13.99
C PRO A 109 23.43 13.86 -14.44
N ASN A 110 22.84 13.96 -15.63
CA ASN A 110 22.01 12.91 -16.24
C ASN A 110 20.77 12.49 -15.43
N LEU A 111 20.39 13.24 -14.40
CA LEU A 111 19.13 13.02 -13.70
C LEU A 111 17.99 13.52 -14.58
N GLU A 112 17.01 12.66 -14.85
CA GLU A 112 15.87 13.02 -15.69
C GLU A 112 14.71 13.57 -14.85
N PHE A 113 13.89 14.42 -15.47
CA PHE A 113 12.71 15.02 -14.86
C PHE A 113 11.47 14.75 -15.71
N PHE A 114 10.34 14.45 -15.07
CA PHE A 114 9.05 14.36 -15.76
C PHE A 114 7.99 15.17 -15.02
N PRO A 115 7.33 16.14 -15.69
CA PRO A 115 6.28 16.95 -15.08
C PRO A 115 4.99 16.14 -14.94
N VAL A 116 4.46 16.02 -13.73
CA VAL A 116 3.22 15.26 -13.47
C VAL A 116 1.97 16.14 -13.32
N GLY A 117 2.14 17.46 -13.40
CA GLY A 117 1.06 18.41 -13.11
C GLY A 117 0.87 18.69 -11.62
N GLY A 118 -0.22 19.40 -11.31
CA GLY A 118 -0.56 19.87 -9.97
C GLY A 118 0.41 20.90 -9.36
N ASP A 119 -0.13 21.69 -8.42
CA ASP A 119 0.62 22.73 -7.70
C ASP A 119 0.73 22.37 -6.20
N PRO A 120 1.96 22.18 -5.68
CA PRO A 120 2.24 22.01 -4.25
C PRO A 120 1.66 23.09 -3.36
N ALA A 121 1.59 24.35 -3.81
CA ALA A 121 0.98 25.42 -3.04
C ALA A 121 -0.51 25.18 -2.84
N ASP A 122 -1.23 24.75 -3.89
CA ASP A 122 -2.66 24.39 -3.82
C ASP A 122 -2.90 23.16 -2.92
N LEU A 123 -1.99 22.18 -2.97
CA LEU A 123 -2.01 21.01 -2.08
C LEU A 123 -1.81 21.41 -0.61
N MET A 124 -0.82 22.25 -0.32
CA MET A 124 -0.48 22.67 1.05
C MET A 124 -1.51 23.64 1.64
N ALA A 125 -2.01 24.60 0.86
CA ALA A 125 -3.03 25.55 1.30
C ALA A 125 -4.27 24.83 1.85
N TYR A 126 -4.67 23.73 1.21
CA TYR A 126 -5.76 22.93 1.73
C TYR A 126 -5.46 22.23 3.05
N MET A 127 -4.27 21.63 3.21
CA MET A 127 -3.93 20.95 4.46
C MET A 127 -3.92 21.93 5.65
N VAL A 128 -3.59 23.20 5.39
CA VAL A 128 -3.67 24.29 6.37
C VAL A 128 -5.11 24.69 6.67
N GLU A 129 -5.97 24.81 5.65
CA GLU A 129 -7.38 25.21 5.81
C GLU A 129 -8.29 24.08 6.34
N SER A 130 -7.90 22.84 6.08
CA SER A 130 -8.57 21.58 6.44
C SER A 130 -7.63 20.66 7.21
N PRO A 131 -7.31 20.98 8.47
CA PRO A 131 -6.51 20.10 9.33
C PRO A 131 -7.23 18.78 9.70
N SER A 132 -8.44 18.56 9.19
CA SER A 132 -9.20 17.30 9.25
C SER A 132 -9.50 16.81 7.84
N LEU A 133 -9.43 15.48 7.62
CA LEU A 133 -9.78 14.83 6.35
C LEU A 133 -11.24 15.05 5.90
N ILE A 134 -12.09 15.54 6.80
CA ILE A 134 -13.49 15.90 6.52
C ILE A 134 -13.55 17.35 6.01
N PRO A 135 -14.02 17.61 4.77
CA PRO A 135 -14.14 18.96 4.23
C PRO A 135 -15.22 19.78 4.96
N LYS A 136 -15.02 21.10 5.08
CA LYS A 136 -16.06 22.02 5.58
C LYS A 136 -17.06 22.36 4.47
N MET A 137 -18.33 22.56 4.81
CA MET A 137 -19.38 22.96 3.85
C MET A 137 -19.07 24.25 3.07
N SER A 138 -18.34 25.19 3.67
CA SER A 138 -17.88 26.41 2.99
C SER A 138 -16.92 26.12 1.84
N GLN A 139 -16.10 25.08 1.94
CA GLN A 139 -15.13 24.70 0.92
C GLN A 139 -15.78 23.93 -0.24
N ILE A 140 -16.82 23.14 0.06
CA ILE A 140 -17.68 22.52 -0.96
C ILE A 140 -18.30 23.60 -1.84
N ARG A 141 -18.87 24.65 -1.22
CA ARG A 141 -19.52 25.77 -1.94
C ARG A 141 -18.54 26.63 -2.76
N ALA A 142 -17.26 26.68 -2.38
CA ALA A 142 -16.23 27.44 -3.07
C ALA A 142 -15.61 26.70 -4.29
N GLY A 143 -16.09 25.50 -4.65
CA GLY A 143 -15.57 24.73 -5.79
C GLY A 143 -14.16 24.14 -5.59
N ILE A 144 -13.58 24.30 -4.40
CA ILE A 144 -12.22 23.87 -4.05
C ILE A 144 -12.06 22.34 -4.18
N ILE A 145 -13.13 21.57 -3.96
CA ILE A 145 -13.09 20.11 -4.09
C ILE A 145 -12.97 19.67 -5.54
N GLN A 146 -13.71 20.29 -6.46
CA GLN A 146 -13.68 19.89 -7.86
C GLN A 146 -12.30 20.16 -8.47
N ARG A 147 -11.75 21.37 -8.25
CA ARG A 147 -10.39 21.72 -8.73
C ARG A 147 -9.34 20.71 -8.27
N LYS A 148 -9.45 20.21 -7.04
CA LYS A 148 -8.53 19.19 -6.52
C LYS A 148 -8.72 17.84 -7.17
N ARG A 149 -9.96 17.43 -7.38
CA ARG A 149 -10.25 16.18 -8.07
C ARG A 149 -9.68 16.21 -9.48
N ASP A 150 -9.83 17.34 -10.19
CA ASP A 150 -9.24 17.55 -11.51
C ASP A 150 -7.70 17.48 -11.46
N MET A 151 -7.09 18.15 -10.47
CA MET A 151 -5.64 18.07 -10.23
C MET A 151 -5.17 16.64 -9.94
N TYR A 152 -5.90 15.87 -9.14
CA TYR A 152 -5.56 14.46 -8.88
C TYR A 152 -5.68 13.62 -10.15
N VAL A 153 -6.68 13.85 -11.00
CA VAL A 153 -6.79 13.17 -12.30
C VAL A 153 -5.60 13.50 -13.19
N GLU A 154 -5.20 14.77 -13.27
CA GLU A 154 -3.99 15.20 -13.99
C GLU A 154 -2.74 14.49 -13.46
N MET A 155 -2.54 14.47 -12.13
CA MET A 155 -1.39 13.82 -11.51
C MET A 155 -1.36 12.30 -11.74
N LEU A 156 -2.51 11.61 -11.64
CA LEU A 156 -2.60 10.18 -11.90
C LEU A 156 -2.14 9.86 -13.34
N ASP A 157 -2.59 10.65 -14.33
CA ASP A 157 -2.15 10.49 -15.72
C ASP A 157 -0.68 10.87 -15.91
N GLY A 158 -0.22 11.96 -15.30
CA GLY A 158 1.17 12.40 -15.31
C GLY A 158 2.12 11.32 -14.76
N PHE A 159 1.77 10.70 -13.64
CA PHE A 159 2.53 9.59 -13.06
C PHE A 159 2.52 8.35 -13.96
N TRP A 160 1.41 8.01 -14.61
CA TRP A 160 1.40 6.93 -15.59
C TRP A 160 2.37 7.20 -16.74
N ARG A 161 2.24 8.38 -17.37
CA ARG A 161 3.07 8.79 -18.50
C ARG A 161 4.55 8.87 -18.14
N SER A 162 4.89 9.29 -16.92
CA SER A 162 6.27 9.29 -16.44
C SER A 162 6.94 7.91 -16.49
N CYS A 163 6.16 6.83 -16.43
CA CYS A 163 6.65 5.46 -16.44
C CYS A 163 6.94 4.91 -17.84
N ILE A 164 6.32 5.46 -18.89
CA ILE A 164 6.32 4.84 -20.22
C ILE A 164 6.57 5.79 -21.38
N HIS A 165 6.36 7.10 -21.22
CA HIS A 165 6.53 8.06 -22.30
C HIS A 165 7.94 8.65 -22.31
N PRO A 166 8.41 9.10 -23.49
CA PRO A 166 9.62 9.90 -23.59
C PRO A 166 9.58 11.14 -22.70
N ASP A 167 10.76 11.62 -22.34
CA ASP A 167 10.89 12.93 -21.69
C ASP A 167 10.26 14.02 -22.57
N PRO A 168 9.32 14.85 -22.06
CA PRO A 168 8.59 15.80 -22.91
C PRO A 168 9.48 16.84 -23.59
N SER A 169 10.64 17.15 -23.02
CA SER A 169 11.55 18.18 -23.53
C SER A 169 12.60 17.62 -24.48
N THR A 170 13.24 16.53 -24.10
CA THR A 170 14.35 15.91 -24.84
C THR A 170 13.90 14.82 -25.80
N GLN A 171 12.65 14.34 -25.68
CA GLN A 171 12.08 13.24 -26.45
C GLN A 171 12.85 11.91 -26.31
N VAL A 172 13.67 11.79 -25.26
CA VAL A 172 14.41 10.56 -24.98
C VAL A 172 13.44 9.50 -24.43
N PRO A 173 13.28 8.33 -25.08
CA PRO A 173 12.39 7.27 -24.63
C PRO A 173 12.76 6.73 -23.24
N PHE A 174 11.76 6.25 -22.51
CA PHE A 174 11.95 5.68 -21.18
C PHE A 174 10.77 4.77 -20.82
N VAL A 175 11.07 3.53 -20.45
CA VAL A 175 10.11 2.63 -19.82
C VAL A 175 10.68 2.12 -18.51
N ALA A 176 9.94 2.31 -17.42
CA ALA A 176 10.36 1.93 -16.08
C ALA A 176 10.52 0.40 -15.92
N ASP A 177 11.63 -0.02 -15.31
CA ASP A 177 11.88 -1.39 -14.83
C ASP A 177 11.52 -1.55 -13.33
N ALA A 178 11.43 -0.44 -12.61
CA ALA A 178 11.02 -0.36 -11.21
C ALA A 178 10.47 1.04 -10.86
N ILE A 179 9.63 1.11 -9.84
CA ILE A 179 9.03 2.35 -9.34
C ILE A 179 9.43 2.54 -7.87
N ILE A 180 9.88 3.74 -7.52
CA ILE A 180 9.92 4.22 -6.13
C ILE A 180 8.89 5.33 -6.00
N ALA A 181 8.13 5.39 -4.91
CA ALA A 181 7.15 6.45 -4.74
C ALA A 181 6.94 6.82 -3.27
N ASN A 182 6.46 8.04 -3.02
CA ASN A 182 5.81 8.33 -1.74
C ASN A 182 4.29 8.07 -1.81
N PRO A 183 3.63 7.71 -0.70
CA PRO A 183 2.21 7.38 -0.70
C PRO A 183 1.27 8.46 -1.28
N PRO A 184 1.52 9.78 -1.08
CA PRO A 184 0.65 10.82 -1.65
C PRO A 184 0.54 10.84 -3.19
N SER A 185 1.34 10.06 -3.93
CA SER A 185 1.18 9.96 -5.39
C SER A 185 -0.05 9.15 -5.81
N PHE A 186 -0.51 8.20 -4.99
CA PHE A 186 -1.63 7.26 -5.23
C PHE A 186 -1.58 6.41 -6.52
N ALA A 187 -0.76 6.76 -7.51
CA ALA A 187 -0.62 6.05 -8.79
C ALA A 187 0.27 4.80 -8.67
N HIS A 188 1.25 4.85 -7.78
CA HIS A 188 2.37 3.90 -7.61
C HIS A 188 2.03 2.42 -7.90
N VAL A 189 1.14 1.81 -7.12
CA VAL A 189 0.85 0.36 -7.14
C VAL A 189 0.06 -0.02 -8.39
N HIS A 190 -0.72 0.92 -8.92
CA HIS A 190 -1.51 0.74 -10.12
C HIS A 190 -0.64 0.80 -11.38
N CYS A 191 0.30 1.75 -11.45
CA CYS A 191 1.33 1.79 -12.50
C CYS A 191 2.18 0.51 -12.49
N ALA A 192 2.62 0.09 -11.30
CA ALA A 192 3.38 -1.14 -11.11
C ALA A 192 2.60 -2.39 -11.55
N GLN A 193 1.29 -2.44 -11.26
CA GLN A 193 0.40 -3.50 -11.73
C GLN A 193 0.32 -3.54 -13.26
N ALA A 194 0.10 -2.39 -13.91
CA ALA A 194 -0.01 -2.29 -15.36
C ALA A 194 1.28 -2.75 -16.07
N LEU A 195 2.44 -2.32 -15.56
CA LEU A 195 3.75 -2.68 -16.10
C LEU A 195 4.21 -4.10 -15.73
N GLY A 196 3.76 -4.62 -14.58
CA GLY A 196 4.26 -5.87 -14.00
C GLY A 196 5.68 -5.74 -13.45
N VAL A 197 6.04 -4.58 -12.90
CA VAL A 197 7.36 -4.25 -12.35
C VAL A 197 7.30 -4.02 -10.83
N PRO A 198 8.41 -4.16 -10.09
CA PRO A 198 8.43 -3.87 -8.66
C PRO A 198 8.13 -2.40 -8.34
N VAL A 199 7.47 -2.20 -7.21
CA VAL A 199 7.26 -0.89 -6.57
C VAL A 199 7.76 -0.93 -5.13
N HIS A 200 8.39 0.15 -4.69
CA HIS A 200 8.87 0.36 -3.34
C HIS A 200 8.40 1.73 -2.85
N LEU A 201 7.75 1.78 -1.70
CA LEU A 201 7.31 3.04 -1.11
C LEU A 201 8.34 3.57 -0.14
N MET A 202 8.66 4.86 -0.22
CA MET A 202 9.55 5.50 0.73
C MET A 202 8.90 6.76 1.27
N PHE A 203 8.98 7.00 2.58
CA PHE A 203 8.35 8.17 3.15
C PHE A 203 8.97 8.63 4.46
N THR A 204 8.83 9.92 4.74
CA THR A 204 9.26 10.55 5.99
C THR A 204 8.16 10.57 7.04
N MET A 205 6.92 10.29 6.65
CA MET A 205 5.77 10.33 7.56
C MET A 205 5.20 8.92 7.76
N PRO A 206 4.82 8.53 9.00
CA PRO A 206 4.16 7.26 9.25
C PRO A 206 2.91 7.04 8.38
N TRP A 207 2.86 5.90 7.69
CA TRP A 207 1.77 5.55 6.77
C TRP A 207 1.26 4.11 6.92
N SER A 208 2.02 3.25 7.60
CA SER A 208 1.73 1.83 7.80
C SER A 208 1.17 1.59 9.18
N SER A 209 0.08 0.84 9.25
CA SER A 209 -0.62 0.44 10.48
C SER A 209 0.34 -0.04 11.57
N THR A 210 0.26 0.57 12.76
CA THR A 210 1.00 0.13 13.96
C THR A 210 0.27 0.51 15.24
N LYS A 211 0.54 -0.23 16.31
CA LYS A 211 0.10 0.05 17.68
C LYS A 211 1.00 1.07 18.40
N ALA A 212 2.18 1.37 17.86
CA ALA A 212 3.18 2.22 18.53
C ALA A 212 2.76 3.70 18.59
N PHE A 213 2.29 4.26 17.48
CA PHE A 213 1.90 5.67 17.34
C PHE A 213 0.73 5.82 16.35
N PRO A 214 -0.13 6.84 16.49
CA PRO A 214 -1.26 7.04 15.61
C PRO A 214 -0.84 7.54 14.24
N HIS A 215 -1.70 7.36 13.24
CA HIS A 215 -1.55 7.95 11.92
C HIS A 215 -1.53 9.49 12.06
N PRO A 216 -0.52 10.22 11.54
CA PRO A 216 -0.38 11.65 11.81
C PRO A 216 -1.52 12.54 11.26
N LEU A 217 -2.20 12.11 10.18
CA LEU A 217 -3.43 12.78 9.70
C LEU A 217 -4.70 12.46 10.49
N ALA A 218 -4.64 11.55 11.47
CA ALA A 218 -5.79 11.23 12.30
C ALA A 218 -5.97 12.31 13.37
N ASN A 219 -6.63 13.40 12.99
CA ASN A 219 -6.97 14.50 13.91
C ASN A 219 -8.25 14.18 14.72
N ILE A 220 -8.31 12.98 15.31
CA ILE A 220 -9.45 12.49 16.08
C ILE A 220 -9.02 12.38 17.54
N GLY A 221 -9.74 13.07 18.43
CA GLY A 221 -9.58 12.94 19.87
C GLY A 221 -10.08 11.56 20.29
N PHE A 222 -9.20 10.57 20.31
CA PHE A 222 -9.58 9.25 20.76
C PHE A 222 -9.71 9.22 22.29
N SER A 223 -10.79 8.57 22.75
CA SER A 223 -11.13 8.38 24.17
C SER A 223 -9.98 7.72 24.96
N LYS A 224 -10.05 7.75 26.30
CA LYS A 224 -9.16 7.07 27.25
C LYS A 224 -9.20 5.51 27.15
N SER A 225 -9.53 4.95 25.99
CA SER A 225 -9.41 3.51 25.68
C SER A 225 -7.95 3.13 25.46
N ASP A 226 -7.69 1.82 25.32
CA ASP A 226 -6.38 1.25 25.01
C ASP A 226 -5.69 1.98 23.82
N LYS A 227 -4.68 2.81 24.15
CA LYS A 227 -3.94 3.65 23.20
C LYS A 227 -3.38 2.84 22.02
N ARG A 228 -3.00 1.57 22.24
CA ARG A 228 -2.43 0.70 21.20
C ARG A 228 -3.45 0.36 20.12
N SER A 229 -4.64 -0.06 20.53
CA SER A 229 -5.74 -0.37 19.62
C SER A 229 -6.23 0.88 18.89
N THR A 230 -6.26 2.02 19.58
CA THR A 230 -6.57 3.34 19.01
C THR A 230 -5.56 3.75 17.93
N ASN A 231 -4.26 3.61 18.19
CA ASN A 231 -3.20 3.93 17.23
C ASN A 231 -3.39 3.11 15.95
N HIS A 232 -3.59 1.81 16.07
CA HIS A 232 -3.77 0.93 14.93
C HIS A 232 -5.04 1.27 14.13
N ALA A 233 -6.17 1.51 14.82
CA ALA A 233 -7.44 1.87 14.17
C ALA A 233 -7.39 3.22 13.42
N SER A 234 -6.49 4.13 13.83
CA SER A 234 -6.35 5.43 13.17
C SER A 234 -5.87 5.34 11.72
N TYR A 235 -5.04 4.34 11.38
CA TYR A 235 -4.59 4.09 10.01
C TYR A 235 -5.74 3.65 9.12
N ALA A 236 -6.50 2.64 9.56
CA ALA A 236 -7.67 2.16 8.84
C ALA A 236 -8.69 3.29 8.58
N ALA A 237 -8.91 4.18 9.56
CA ALA A 237 -9.81 5.32 9.40
C ALA A 237 -9.30 6.32 8.33
N VAL A 238 -8.02 6.69 8.38
CA VAL A 238 -7.43 7.63 7.41
C VAL A 238 -7.42 7.04 6.01
N GLU A 239 -6.95 5.81 5.86
CA GLU A 239 -6.91 5.13 4.56
C GLU A 239 -8.32 4.97 3.97
N PHE A 240 -9.31 4.60 4.79
CA PHE A 240 -10.70 4.50 4.37
C PHE A 240 -11.23 5.82 3.85
N LEU A 241 -11.05 6.92 4.59
CA LEU A 241 -11.49 8.26 4.18
C LEU A 241 -10.81 8.72 2.88
N THR A 242 -9.50 8.48 2.77
CA THR A 242 -8.73 8.78 1.56
C THR A 242 -9.29 8.00 0.36
N TRP A 243 -9.58 6.71 0.52
CA TRP A 243 -10.16 5.89 -0.55
C TRP A 243 -11.59 6.32 -0.91
N GLN A 244 -12.42 6.74 0.04
CA GLN A 244 -13.74 7.31 -0.29
C GLN A 244 -13.64 8.62 -1.08
N GLY A 245 -12.59 9.43 -0.85
CA GLY A 245 -12.38 10.69 -1.56
C GLY A 245 -11.79 10.56 -2.97
N LEU A 246 -10.96 9.54 -3.21
CA LEU A 246 -10.16 9.40 -4.44
C LEU A 246 -10.41 8.09 -5.22
N GLY A 247 -11.00 7.07 -4.61
CA GLY A 247 -11.10 5.73 -5.18
C GLY A 247 -11.90 5.66 -6.48
N ASP A 248 -12.87 6.57 -6.65
CA ASP A 248 -13.64 6.67 -7.89
C ASP A 248 -12.80 7.26 -9.04
N LEU A 249 -11.99 8.30 -8.77
CA LEU A 249 -11.03 8.86 -9.72
C LEU A 249 -9.97 7.83 -10.11
N VAL A 250 -9.40 7.14 -9.12
CA VAL A 250 -8.42 6.08 -9.33
C VAL A 250 -9.02 4.97 -10.20
N ASN A 251 -10.24 4.52 -9.93
CA ASN A 251 -10.88 3.46 -10.73
C ASN A 251 -11.24 3.88 -12.16
N ALA A 252 -11.67 5.14 -12.34
CA ALA A 252 -11.90 5.70 -13.67
C ALA A 252 -10.60 5.73 -14.48
N TRP A 253 -9.52 6.25 -13.90
CA TRP A 253 -8.18 6.28 -14.52
C TRP A 253 -7.61 4.88 -14.77
N ARG A 254 -7.77 3.94 -13.82
CA ARG A 254 -7.35 2.53 -14.01
C ARG A 254 -7.98 1.90 -15.24
N THR A 255 -9.27 2.16 -15.47
CA THR A 255 -9.98 1.60 -16.61
C THR A 255 -9.59 2.32 -17.90
N ALA A 256 -9.59 3.65 -17.89
CA ALA A 256 -9.39 4.48 -19.08
C ALA A 256 -7.93 4.51 -19.57
N SER A 257 -6.96 4.64 -18.66
CA SER A 257 -5.54 4.83 -19.00
C SER A 257 -4.73 3.54 -18.86
N LEU A 258 -4.99 2.74 -17.82
CA LEU A 258 -4.17 1.56 -17.52
C LEU A 258 -4.71 0.24 -18.10
N GLY A 259 -5.96 0.22 -18.58
CA GLY A 259 -6.63 -1.02 -19.02
C GLY A 259 -6.86 -2.03 -17.88
N LEU A 260 -6.81 -1.59 -16.62
CA LEU A 260 -6.94 -2.43 -15.44
C LEU A 260 -8.37 -2.48 -14.92
N GLU A 261 -8.75 -3.59 -14.31
CA GLU A 261 -10.03 -3.70 -13.60
C GLU A 261 -10.12 -2.72 -12.42
N PRO A 262 -11.33 -2.20 -12.12
CA PRO A 262 -11.56 -1.42 -10.88
C PRO A 262 -11.24 -2.22 -9.61
N VAL A 263 -10.67 -1.53 -8.62
CA VAL A 263 -10.48 -2.05 -7.26
C VAL A 263 -11.78 -1.84 -6.45
N PRO A 264 -12.25 -2.85 -5.70
CA PRO A 264 -13.42 -2.75 -4.83
C PRO A 264 -13.30 -1.64 -3.79
N SER A 265 -14.43 -0.99 -3.49
CA SER A 265 -14.53 0.06 -2.47
C SER A 265 -14.11 -0.42 -1.07
N THR A 266 -14.33 -1.70 -0.76
CA THR A 266 -14.01 -2.32 0.52
C THR A 266 -12.55 -2.69 0.69
N GLU A 267 -11.76 -2.76 -0.39
CA GLU A 267 -10.37 -3.24 -0.32
C GLU A 267 -9.35 -2.17 -0.68
N GLY A 268 -9.74 -1.16 -1.46
CA GLY A 268 -8.80 -0.16 -1.96
C GLY A 268 -8.02 0.57 -0.87
N HIS A 269 -8.64 0.80 0.29
CA HIS A 269 -7.99 1.45 1.42
C HIS A 269 -6.83 0.63 2.02
N ARG A 270 -6.83 -0.71 1.93
CA ARG A 270 -5.80 -1.58 2.55
C ARG A 270 -4.82 -2.18 1.56
N LEU A 271 -4.79 -1.70 0.31
CA LEU A 271 -4.02 -2.34 -0.76
C LEU A 271 -2.54 -2.52 -0.41
N LEU A 272 -1.92 -1.51 0.20
CA LEU A 272 -0.49 -1.55 0.53
C LEU A 272 -0.19 -2.64 1.56
N GLU A 273 -1.02 -2.77 2.58
CA GLU A 273 -0.90 -3.77 3.64
C GLU A 273 -1.18 -5.18 3.10
N VAL A 274 -2.26 -5.36 2.33
CA VAL A 274 -2.66 -6.67 1.77
C VAL A 274 -1.63 -7.20 0.78
N LEU A 275 -1.05 -6.32 -0.03
CA LEU A 275 -0.02 -6.65 -1.01
C LEU A 275 1.39 -6.73 -0.40
N GLN A 276 1.56 -6.34 0.87
CA GLN A 276 2.86 -6.21 1.54
C GLN A 276 3.87 -5.46 0.66
N VAL A 277 3.46 -4.30 0.14
CA VAL A 277 4.34 -3.48 -0.69
C VAL A 277 5.57 -3.09 0.12
N PRO A 278 6.80 -3.32 -0.37
CA PRO A 278 8.01 -2.90 0.31
C PRO A 278 7.96 -1.43 0.67
N PHE A 279 8.26 -1.11 1.92
CA PHE A 279 8.18 0.25 2.46
C PHE A 279 9.47 0.57 3.20
N THR A 280 10.07 1.74 2.96
CA THR A 280 11.21 2.23 3.75
C THR A 280 10.91 3.60 4.32
N TYR A 281 10.96 3.71 5.63
CA TYR A 281 10.84 5.00 6.30
C TYR A 281 12.19 5.72 6.35
N CYS A 282 12.16 6.99 5.99
CA CYS A 282 13.35 7.84 5.81
C CYS A 282 13.63 8.67 7.07
N TRP A 283 13.70 8.01 8.23
CA TRP A 283 14.02 8.62 9.51
C TRP A 283 15.04 7.80 10.29
N SER A 284 15.68 8.42 11.27
CA SER A 284 16.68 7.76 12.13
C SER A 284 16.05 6.65 12.98
N PRO A 285 16.54 5.39 12.92
CA PRO A 285 16.11 4.33 13.83
C PRO A 285 16.49 4.61 15.29
N SER A 286 17.50 5.47 15.52
CA SER A 286 17.88 5.94 16.86
C SER A 286 16.86 6.92 17.46
N LEU A 287 16.06 7.57 16.59
CA LEU A 287 15.01 8.50 17.00
C LEU A 287 13.65 7.82 17.06
N VAL A 288 13.26 7.11 16.00
CA VAL A 288 12.02 6.34 15.94
C VAL A 288 12.38 4.91 15.57
N PRO A 289 12.43 3.98 16.54
CA PRO A 289 12.80 2.59 16.27
C PRO A 289 11.68 1.88 15.51
N LYS A 290 12.03 0.77 14.84
CA LYS A 290 11.07 -0.07 14.12
C LYS A 290 10.04 -0.64 15.09
N PRO A 291 8.74 -0.31 14.94
CA PRO A 291 7.68 -0.97 15.69
C PRO A 291 7.74 -2.49 15.57
N SER A 292 7.53 -3.19 16.68
CA SER A 292 7.60 -4.65 16.73
C SER A 292 6.49 -5.36 15.94
N ASP A 293 5.42 -4.65 15.59
CA ASP A 293 4.30 -5.14 14.79
C ASP A 293 4.46 -4.89 13.28
N TRP A 294 5.58 -4.30 12.84
CA TRP A 294 5.91 -4.19 11.42
C TRP A 294 6.63 -5.43 10.87
N GLY A 295 6.19 -5.87 9.70
CA GLY A 295 6.76 -7.02 9.00
C GLY A 295 8.16 -6.78 8.41
N PRO A 296 8.78 -7.81 7.82
CA PRO A 296 10.10 -7.71 7.21
C PRO A 296 10.13 -6.89 5.92
N HIS A 297 8.98 -6.56 5.32
CA HIS A 297 8.87 -5.72 4.13
C HIS A 297 8.89 -4.22 4.45
N ILE A 298 8.97 -3.85 5.73
CA ILE A 298 9.00 -2.45 6.18
C ILE A 298 10.34 -2.19 6.87
N ASP A 299 11.14 -1.28 6.33
CA ASP A 299 12.46 -0.91 6.83
C ASP A 299 12.50 0.53 7.34
N ILE A 300 13.50 0.84 8.16
CA ILE A 300 13.82 2.21 8.58
C ILE A 300 15.26 2.48 8.14
N SER A 301 15.47 3.39 7.22
CA SER A 301 16.79 3.56 6.61
C SER A 301 17.70 4.53 7.38
N GLY A 302 17.13 5.52 8.05
CA GLY A 302 17.83 6.75 8.41
C GLY A 302 17.30 7.93 7.60
N PHE A 303 17.59 9.16 8.04
CA PHE A 303 17.24 10.35 7.27
C PHE A 303 18.09 10.48 6.01
N PHE A 304 17.50 11.03 4.94
CA PHE A 304 18.21 11.30 3.70
C PHE A 304 18.86 12.68 3.74
N PHE A 305 20.12 12.70 4.15
CA PHE A 305 20.94 13.90 4.08
C PHE A 305 21.66 13.99 2.73
N ARG A 306 21.84 15.24 2.27
CA ARG A 306 22.71 15.57 1.15
C ARG A 306 24.01 16.14 1.67
N ASP A 307 25.06 16.05 0.87
CA ASP A 307 26.25 16.84 1.14
C ASP A 307 25.89 18.33 1.08
N PRO A 308 26.28 19.13 2.09
CA PRO A 308 25.98 20.54 2.11
C PRO A 308 26.69 21.22 0.94
N ALA A 309 25.96 22.02 0.17
CA ALA A 309 26.55 22.85 -0.87
C ALA A 309 27.48 23.90 -0.23
N PRO A 310 28.61 24.26 -0.88
CA PRO A 310 29.41 25.39 -0.44
C PRO A 310 28.53 26.64 -0.35
N TYR A 311 28.52 27.28 0.83
CA TYR A 311 27.72 28.46 1.09
C TYR A 311 28.61 29.57 1.66
N THR A 312 28.51 30.75 1.06
CA THR A 312 29.16 31.96 1.56
C THR A 312 28.08 32.85 2.18
N PRO A 313 28.06 33.03 3.51
CA PRO A 313 27.05 33.88 4.15
C PRO A 313 27.24 35.35 3.74
N PRO A 314 26.15 36.13 3.67
CA PRO A 314 26.23 37.59 3.61
C PRO A 314 27.04 38.16 4.78
N SER A 315 27.80 39.23 4.54
CA SER A 315 28.74 39.82 5.51
C SER A 315 28.05 40.31 6.79
N ASP A 316 26.81 40.77 6.69
CA ASP A 316 25.98 41.22 7.80
C ASP A 316 25.52 40.05 8.69
N LEU A 317 25.12 38.91 8.08
CA LEU A 317 24.83 37.68 8.82
C LEU A 317 26.07 37.18 9.54
N GLU A 318 27.22 37.16 8.86
CA GLU A 318 28.47 36.72 9.46
C GLU A 318 28.89 37.62 10.63
N ALA A 319 28.79 38.94 10.47
CA ALA A 319 29.06 39.91 11.52
C ALA A 319 28.13 39.72 12.72
N PHE A 320 26.82 39.50 12.48
CA PHE A 320 25.86 39.21 13.54
C PHE A 320 26.20 37.92 14.30
N LEU A 321 26.53 36.84 13.59
CA LEU A 321 26.89 35.58 14.26
C LEU A 321 28.12 35.74 15.15
N LYS A 322 29.14 36.49 14.69
CA LYS A 322 30.40 36.74 15.43
C LYS A 322 30.27 37.74 16.58
N SER A 323 29.23 38.57 16.65
CA SER A 323 29.13 39.66 17.63
C SER A 323 28.70 39.24 19.05
N GLY A 324 28.54 37.94 19.33
CA GLY A 324 28.10 37.47 20.64
C GLY A 324 27.89 35.95 20.75
N PRO A 325 27.16 35.48 21.79
CA PRO A 325 26.86 34.06 22.01
C PRO A 325 25.96 33.47 20.91
N PRO A 326 26.07 32.18 20.55
CA PRO A 326 25.28 31.57 19.48
C PRO A 326 23.78 31.88 19.59
N PRO A 327 23.13 32.44 18.55
CA PRO A 327 21.70 32.76 18.59
C PRO A 327 20.85 31.49 18.53
N ILE A 328 19.55 31.61 18.82
CA ILE A 328 18.56 30.58 18.44
C ILE A 328 18.08 30.80 17.00
N TYR A 329 17.69 29.74 16.31
CA TYR A 329 16.98 29.86 15.03
C TYR A 329 15.47 29.83 15.24
N VAL A 330 14.72 30.68 14.54
CA VAL A 330 13.25 30.63 14.46
C VAL A 330 12.80 30.61 13.00
N GLY A 331 12.08 29.57 12.59
CA GLY A 331 11.58 29.47 11.22
C GLY A 331 10.39 28.52 11.09
N PHE A 332 9.25 29.05 10.66
CA PHE A 332 8.02 28.26 10.50
C PHE A 332 7.79 27.77 9.06
N GLY A 333 8.78 27.92 8.17
CA GLY A 333 8.66 27.48 6.77
C GLY A 333 7.62 28.27 5.97
N SER A 334 7.14 27.69 4.86
CA SER A 334 6.19 28.32 3.93
C SER A 334 4.73 28.30 4.41
N ILE A 335 4.49 28.54 5.69
CA ILE A 335 3.13 28.46 6.25
C ILE A 335 2.37 29.77 6.02
N VAL A 336 1.28 29.68 5.26
CA VAL A 336 0.32 30.77 5.04
C VAL A 336 -0.74 30.70 6.15
N VAL A 337 -0.52 31.44 7.24
CA VAL A 337 -1.51 31.56 8.33
C VAL A 337 -1.81 33.03 8.60
N GLY A 338 -3.08 33.32 8.92
CA GLY A 338 -3.46 34.61 9.49
C GLY A 338 -2.86 34.81 10.89
N GLY A 339 -2.61 36.07 11.27
CA GLY A 339 -2.10 36.42 12.61
C GLY A 339 -0.57 36.44 12.75
N ILE A 340 0.17 36.58 11.64
CA ILE A 340 1.64 36.69 11.62
C ILE A 340 2.16 37.78 12.58
N GLU A 341 1.50 38.93 12.66
CA GLU A 341 1.88 40.01 13.58
C GLU A 341 1.83 39.56 15.06
N GLY A 342 0.80 38.80 15.42
CA GLY A 342 0.66 38.23 16.77
C GLY A 342 1.74 37.19 17.05
N LEU A 343 2.03 36.32 16.08
CA LEU A 343 3.12 35.35 16.19
C LEU A 343 4.48 36.04 16.40
N MET A 344 4.80 37.03 15.58
CA MET A 344 6.05 37.79 15.70
C MET A 344 6.15 38.55 17.02
N THR A 345 5.04 39.11 17.50
CA THR A 345 4.98 39.76 18.82
C THR A 345 5.31 38.78 19.94
N MET A 346 4.78 37.55 19.88
CA MET A 346 5.08 36.51 20.86
C MET A 346 6.54 36.06 20.79
N VAL A 347 7.08 35.85 19.59
CA VAL A 347 8.48 35.45 19.35
C VAL A 347 9.45 36.51 19.89
N LEU A 348 9.26 37.78 19.51
CA LEU A 348 10.13 38.88 19.95
C LEU A 348 10.05 39.11 21.46
N SER A 349 8.86 38.95 22.05
CA SER A 349 8.67 39.04 23.50
C SER A 349 9.42 37.92 24.24
N ALA A 350 9.38 36.68 23.71
CA ALA A 350 10.08 35.56 24.30
C ALA A 350 11.61 35.71 24.19
N ILE A 351 12.11 36.17 23.05
CA ILE A 351 13.54 36.49 22.85
C ILE A 351 14.00 37.53 23.87
N LYS A 352 13.27 38.64 24.00
CA LYS A 352 13.59 39.70 24.97
C LYS A 352 13.56 39.20 26.42
N ALA A 353 12.57 38.39 26.79
CA ALA A 353 12.42 37.88 28.15
C ALA A 353 13.49 36.83 28.53
N THR A 354 13.99 36.08 27.54
CA THR A 354 15.04 35.07 27.76
C THR A 354 16.46 35.63 27.60
N GLY A 355 16.61 36.83 27.03
CA GLY A 355 17.90 37.48 26.82
C GLY A 355 18.76 36.81 25.76
N VAL A 356 18.15 36.02 24.87
CA VAL A 356 18.87 35.31 23.79
C VAL A 356 18.94 36.17 22.55
N ARG A 357 19.93 35.89 21.69
CA ARG A 357 19.96 36.40 20.31
C ARG A 357 19.19 35.44 19.39
N ALA A 358 18.63 35.93 18.29
CA ALA A 358 17.85 35.11 17.36
C ALA A 358 18.15 35.41 15.90
N VAL A 359 18.21 34.34 15.08
CA VAL A 359 18.11 34.40 13.62
C VAL A 359 16.71 33.96 13.23
N ILE A 360 15.94 34.88 12.63
CA ILE A 360 14.55 34.62 12.21
C ILE A 360 14.53 34.49 10.68
N SER A 361 14.07 33.34 10.19
CA SER A 361 13.86 33.15 8.76
C SER A 361 12.65 33.95 8.29
N ARG A 362 12.82 34.79 7.27
CA ARG A 362 11.72 35.58 6.69
C ARG A 362 10.64 34.70 6.05
N GLY A 363 11.00 33.53 5.50
CA GLY A 363 10.08 32.60 4.86
C GLY A 363 9.22 33.21 3.73
N TRP A 364 8.18 32.50 3.30
CA TRP A 364 7.21 32.99 2.30
C TRP A 364 6.29 34.09 2.83
N SER A 365 6.13 34.17 4.15
CA SER A 365 5.29 35.15 4.85
C SER A 365 5.99 36.50 5.09
N ASN A 366 7.24 36.64 4.65
CA ASN A 366 8.09 37.82 4.85
C ASN A 366 8.06 38.30 6.31
N LEU A 367 8.33 37.38 7.24
CA LEU A 367 8.38 37.66 8.68
C LEU A 367 9.36 38.79 8.95
N THR A 368 8.81 39.92 9.36
CA THR A 368 9.55 41.12 9.72
C THR A 368 9.04 41.63 11.07
N GLY A 369 9.84 42.45 11.73
CA GLY A 369 9.50 43.04 13.01
C GLY A 369 10.38 44.25 13.26
N LYS A 370 10.22 44.88 14.44
CA LYS A 370 11.02 46.04 14.81
C LYS A 370 12.50 45.66 14.85
N GLU A 371 13.35 46.52 14.30
CA GLU A 371 14.80 46.32 14.34
C GLU A 371 15.30 46.23 15.78
N SER A 372 16.17 45.26 16.02
CA SER A 372 16.79 44.96 17.32
C SER A 372 18.20 44.44 17.06
N SER A 373 19.16 44.85 17.89
CA SER A 373 20.53 44.33 17.83
C SER A 373 20.63 42.83 18.12
N ASP A 374 19.62 42.24 18.76
CA ASP A 374 19.60 40.83 19.15
C ASP A 374 18.89 39.94 18.12
N VAL A 375 18.34 40.52 17.05
CA VAL A 375 17.55 39.79 16.04
C VAL A 375 18.08 40.06 14.64
N PHE A 376 18.38 38.98 13.92
CA PHE A 376 18.75 39.04 12.50
C PHE A 376 17.70 38.34 11.64
N TYR A 377 17.17 39.05 10.63
CA TYR A 377 16.18 38.51 9.71
C TYR A 377 16.85 37.94 8.45
N VAL A 378 16.97 36.63 8.36
CA VAL A 378 17.65 35.95 7.26
C VAL A 378 16.69 35.59 6.11
N GLY A 379 17.16 35.76 4.88
CA GLY A 379 16.52 35.25 3.67
C GLY A 379 16.77 33.75 3.47
N ASP A 380 16.99 33.33 2.23
CA ASP A 380 17.35 31.94 1.94
C ASP A 380 18.76 31.62 2.46
N CYS A 381 18.86 30.61 3.32
CA CYS A 381 20.09 30.17 3.95
C CYS A 381 20.03 28.66 4.20
N PRO A 382 21.03 27.86 3.75
CA PRO A 382 21.03 26.42 3.96
C PRO A 382 21.01 26.07 5.44
N HIS A 383 20.01 25.29 5.88
CA HIS A 383 19.90 24.88 7.28
C HIS A 383 21.09 24.04 7.72
N GLU A 384 21.66 23.25 6.82
CA GLU A 384 22.84 22.43 7.08
C GLU A 384 24.04 23.27 7.51
N TRP A 385 24.17 24.50 7.00
CA TRP A 385 25.20 25.44 7.41
C TRP A 385 24.76 26.24 8.64
N LEU A 386 23.56 26.81 8.61
CA LEU A 386 23.09 27.73 9.65
C LEU A 386 22.94 27.04 11.00
N PHE A 387 22.42 25.80 11.03
CA PHE A 387 22.15 25.11 12.29
C PHE A 387 23.42 24.77 13.06
N GLN A 388 24.58 24.67 12.41
CA GLN A 388 25.87 24.53 13.10
C GLN A 388 26.18 25.76 13.97
N GLN A 389 25.70 26.94 13.58
CA GLN A 389 26.00 28.23 14.18
C GLN A 389 25.01 28.68 15.27
N VAL A 390 23.95 27.91 15.53
CA VAL A 390 22.89 28.28 16.49
C VAL A 390 22.92 27.40 17.75
N ALA A 391 22.31 27.87 18.84
CA ALA A 391 22.18 27.16 20.10
C ALA A 391 20.99 26.18 20.13
N ALA A 392 19.86 26.58 19.53
CA ALA A 392 18.62 25.79 19.50
C ALA A 392 17.80 26.16 18.25
N VAL A 393 16.83 25.31 17.90
CA VAL A 393 15.98 25.48 16.72
C VAL A 393 14.51 25.52 17.14
N ILE A 394 13.78 26.54 16.70
CA ILE A 394 12.32 26.64 16.87
C ILE A 394 11.69 26.65 15.50
N HIS A 395 10.85 25.66 15.21
CA HIS A 395 10.25 25.53 13.90
C HIS A 395 8.90 24.82 13.92
N HIS A 396 8.31 24.67 12.75
CA HIS A 396 6.97 24.13 12.57
C HIS A 396 6.88 22.60 12.72
N GLY A 397 7.98 21.87 12.83
CA GLY A 397 7.99 20.40 12.91
C GLY A 397 8.05 19.63 11.59
N GLY A 398 8.38 20.25 10.46
CA GLY A 398 8.58 19.50 9.21
C GLY A 398 9.77 18.53 9.29
N ALA A 399 9.60 17.29 8.81
CA ALA A 399 10.56 16.19 8.95
C ALA A 399 12.01 16.57 8.64
N GLY A 400 12.26 17.24 7.50
CA GLY A 400 13.62 17.63 7.09
C GLY A 400 14.28 18.65 8.01
N THR A 401 13.51 19.63 8.52
CA THR A 401 14.02 20.62 9.47
C THR A 401 14.30 19.99 10.83
N THR A 402 13.40 19.10 11.30
CA THR A 402 13.61 18.30 12.52
C THR A 402 14.89 17.48 12.39
N ALA A 403 15.04 16.73 11.30
CA ALA A 403 16.21 15.91 11.03
C ALA A 403 17.51 16.71 11.01
N CYS A 404 17.50 17.89 10.37
CA CYS A 404 18.68 18.75 10.30
C CYS A 404 19.07 19.28 11.69
N GLY A 405 18.11 19.78 12.47
CA GLY A 405 18.38 20.29 13.84
C GLY A 405 19.00 19.21 14.73
N LEU A 406 18.38 18.02 14.74
CA LEU A 406 18.86 16.89 15.55
C LEU A 406 20.20 16.34 15.05
N ARG A 407 20.46 16.30 13.73
CA ARG A 407 21.75 15.86 13.18
C ARG A 407 22.93 16.70 13.68
N TYR A 408 22.71 18.00 13.88
CA TYR A 408 23.73 18.91 14.41
C TYR A 408 23.65 19.07 15.94
N GLY A 409 22.87 18.22 16.63
CA GLY A 409 22.78 18.21 18.08
C GLY A 409 22.13 19.46 18.66
N LYS A 410 21.15 20.03 17.95
CA LYS A 410 20.46 21.25 18.37
C LYS A 410 19.14 20.90 19.04
N PRO A 411 18.96 21.25 20.33
CA PRO A 411 17.67 21.12 20.98
C PRO A 411 16.59 21.87 20.20
N THR A 412 15.44 21.24 20.07
CA THR A 412 14.44 21.62 19.07
C THR A 412 13.06 21.81 19.68
N THR A 413 12.48 23.00 19.55
CA THR A 413 11.07 23.26 19.89
C THR A 413 10.20 23.19 18.64
N ILE A 414 9.12 22.41 18.70
CA ILE A 414 8.17 22.26 17.60
C ILE A 414 6.85 22.96 17.90
N VAL A 415 6.44 23.85 16.99
CA VAL A 415 5.15 24.54 16.98
C VAL A 415 4.34 23.99 15.81
N PRO A 416 3.55 22.92 15.98
CA PRO A 416 2.88 22.28 14.87
C PRO A 416 1.63 23.05 14.43
N PHE A 417 1.40 23.02 13.12
CA PHE A 417 0.25 23.60 12.43
C PHE A 417 -0.66 22.50 11.84
N PHE A 418 -0.11 21.50 11.15
CA PHE A 418 -0.86 20.42 10.50
C PHE A 418 0.04 19.22 10.14
N GLY A 419 -0.55 18.15 9.59
CA GLY A 419 0.20 17.05 8.99
C GLY A 419 0.97 16.20 10.00
N ASP A 420 2.21 15.88 9.68
CA ASP A 420 3.14 15.08 10.49
C ASP A 420 3.84 15.88 11.61
N GLN A 421 3.66 17.20 11.63
CA GLN A 421 4.33 18.08 12.57
C GLN A 421 4.08 17.75 14.05
N PRO A 422 2.84 17.41 14.49
CA PRO A 422 2.60 16.99 15.87
C PRO A 422 3.32 15.69 16.23
N PHE A 423 3.43 14.76 15.28
CA PHE A 423 4.17 13.50 15.47
C PHE A 423 5.64 13.78 15.73
N TRP A 424 6.29 14.61 14.90
CA TRP A 424 7.68 15.00 15.13
C TRP A 424 7.89 15.74 16.44
N GLY A 425 6.92 16.60 16.81
CA GLY A 425 6.90 17.26 18.11
C GLY A 425 6.95 16.28 19.28
N ALA A 426 6.08 15.28 19.27
CA ALA A 426 6.05 14.25 20.31
C ALA A 426 7.34 13.41 20.32
N VAL A 427 7.85 13.04 19.16
CA VAL A 427 9.10 12.26 19.01
C VAL A 427 10.31 13.01 19.58
N VAL A 428 10.44 14.31 19.30
CA VAL A 428 11.53 15.14 19.84
C VAL A 428 11.42 15.29 21.36
N ALA A 429 10.20 15.45 21.87
CA ALA A 429 9.94 15.57 23.30
C ALA A 429 10.25 14.27 24.06
N GLU A 430 9.82 13.13 23.53
CA GLU A 430 10.08 11.79 24.10
C GLU A 430 11.58 11.48 24.13
N ALA A 431 12.33 11.95 23.13
CA ALA A 431 13.79 11.85 23.10
C ALA A 431 14.52 12.83 24.04
N GLY A 432 13.80 13.69 24.78
CA GLY A 432 14.38 14.72 25.65
C GLY A 432 15.15 15.82 24.91
N SER A 433 15.13 15.81 23.58
CA SER A 433 15.86 16.76 22.73
C SER A 433 15.07 18.05 22.48
N GLY A 434 13.92 18.21 23.13
CA GLY A 434 13.06 19.38 23.08
C GLY A 434 11.89 19.26 24.05
N PRO A 435 11.14 20.34 24.27
CA PRO A 435 9.95 20.31 25.11
C PRO A 435 8.76 19.68 24.37
N ASP A 436 7.68 19.40 25.11
CA ASP A 436 6.39 19.03 24.51
C ASP A 436 5.99 20.03 23.41
N PRO A 437 5.44 19.56 22.26
CA PRO A 437 5.09 20.45 21.17
C PRO A 437 4.02 21.44 21.61
N ILE A 438 4.10 22.66 21.05
CA ILE A 438 3.16 23.74 21.36
C ILE A 438 2.24 23.95 20.16
N PRO A 439 1.05 23.34 20.08
CA PRO A 439 0.13 23.56 18.98
C PRO A 439 -0.10 25.05 18.75
N TYR A 440 -0.04 25.51 17.49
CA TYR A 440 -0.10 26.94 17.15
C TYR A 440 -1.27 27.66 17.82
N ARG A 441 -2.45 27.03 17.89
CA ARG A 441 -3.66 27.58 18.53
C ARG A 441 -3.52 27.84 20.03
N SER A 442 -2.54 27.23 20.67
CA SER A 442 -2.27 27.31 22.10
C SER A 442 -0.98 28.04 22.43
N LEU A 443 -0.29 28.57 21.40
CA LEU A 443 0.98 29.27 21.52
C LEU A 443 0.80 30.58 22.29
N THR A 444 1.67 30.81 23.27
CA THR A 444 1.75 32.06 24.03
C THR A 444 3.21 32.42 24.26
N SER A 445 3.51 33.70 24.52
CA SER A 445 4.87 34.14 24.87
C SER A 445 5.43 33.35 26.05
N GLN A 446 4.60 33.07 27.08
CA GLN A 446 5.04 32.34 28.26
C GLN A 446 5.46 30.90 27.96
N LYS A 447 4.68 30.19 27.13
CA LYS A 447 5.05 28.83 26.70
C LYS A 447 6.32 28.84 25.87
N LEU A 448 6.49 29.85 25.01
CA LEU A 448 7.69 29.98 24.18
C LEU A 448 8.94 30.29 25.02
N ILE A 449 8.81 31.13 26.06
CA ILE A 449 9.88 31.39 27.05
C ILE A 449 10.30 30.09 27.72
N GLN A 450 9.34 29.31 28.23
CA GLN A 450 9.60 28.02 28.87
C GLN A 450 10.29 27.03 27.91
N ALA A 451 9.83 26.99 26.66
CA ALA A 451 10.43 26.13 25.63
C ALA A 451 11.88 26.53 25.29
N ILE A 452 12.16 27.82 25.13
CA ILE A 452 13.52 28.33 24.92
C ILE A 452 14.41 27.95 26.11
N GLN A 453 13.95 28.19 27.34
CA GLN A 453 14.70 27.84 28.54
C GLN A 453 14.98 26.34 28.64
N TYR A 454 14.00 25.50 28.30
CA TYR A 454 14.17 24.04 28.24
C TYR A 454 15.23 23.65 27.21
N CYS A 455 15.15 24.17 25.98
CA CYS A 455 16.13 23.87 24.93
C CYS A 455 17.55 24.30 25.30
N LEU A 456 17.72 25.32 26.13
CA LEU A 456 19.02 25.77 26.62
C LEU A 456 19.50 25.07 27.89
N SER A 457 18.70 24.14 28.43
CA SER A 457 19.09 23.36 29.61
C SER A 457 20.22 22.37 29.27
N PRO A 458 21.10 22.04 30.24
CA PRO A 458 22.16 21.06 30.02
C PRO A 458 21.65 19.69 29.58
N ASP A 459 20.50 19.25 30.11
CA ASP A 459 19.91 17.95 29.81
C ASP A 459 19.43 17.87 28.36
N ALA A 460 18.72 18.90 27.87
CA ALA A 460 18.25 18.94 26.48
C ALA A 460 19.43 19.00 25.49
N VAL A 461 20.47 19.77 25.81
CA VAL A 461 21.71 19.84 25.01
C VAL A 461 22.43 18.49 24.97
N ALA A 462 22.54 17.81 26.11
CA ALA A 462 23.16 16.49 26.19
C ALA A 462 22.37 15.44 25.41
N ALA A 463 21.04 15.42 25.54
CA ALA A 463 20.16 14.51 24.80
C ALA A 463 20.26 14.72 23.29
N ALA A 464 20.18 15.98 22.83
CA ALA A 464 20.29 16.31 21.40
C ALA A 464 21.67 15.92 20.85
N ARG A 465 22.75 16.12 21.62
CA ARG A 465 24.10 15.72 21.24
C ARG A 465 24.26 14.20 21.13
N GLN A 466 23.74 13.46 22.10
CA GLN A 466 23.79 11.98 22.08
C GLN A 466 23.05 11.43 20.86
N LEU A 467 21.88 12.00 20.54
CA LEU A 467 21.13 11.61 19.36
C LEU A 467 21.90 11.95 18.07
N ALA A 468 22.51 13.12 17.99
CA ALA A 468 23.35 13.52 16.86
C ALA A 468 24.52 12.54 16.63
N GLU A 469 25.20 12.12 17.70
CA GLU A 469 26.30 11.15 17.65
C GLU A 469 25.84 9.78 17.10
N SER A 470 24.61 9.37 17.40
CA SER A 470 23.99 8.16 16.80
C SER A 470 23.64 8.38 15.33
N MET A 471 22.96 9.48 15.00
CA MET A 471 22.57 9.84 13.62
C MET A 471 23.77 10.02 12.67
N GLN A 472 24.94 10.40 13.18
CA GLN A 472 26.16 10.54 12.39
C GLN A 472 26.74 9.20 11.94
N LYS A 473 26.41 8.10 12.63
CA LYS A 473 26.81 6.73 12.25
C LYS A 473 25.88 6.12 11.19
N GLU A 474 24.75 6.77 10.93
CA GLU A 474 23.74 6.30 9.98
C GLU A 474 24.03 6.82 8.56
N ASN A 475 23.80 5.96 7.56
CA ASN A 475 23.80 6.37 6.15
C ASN A 475 22.42 6.04 5.55
N GLY A 476 21.46 6.93 5.79
CA GLY A 476 20.06 6.71 5.38
C GLY A 476 19.87 6.50 3.89
N VAL A 477 20.61 7.24 3.07
CA VAL A 477 20.52 7.14 1.61
C VAL A 477 21.01 5.78 1.13
N GLN A 478 22.18 5.32 1.60
CA GLN A 478 22.71 4.02 1.20
C GLN A 478 21.83 2.88 1.73
N ALA A 479 21.40 2.94 2.98
CA ALA A 479 20.51 1.94 3.56
C ALA A 479 19.18 1.82 2.80
N ALA A 480 18.65 2.93 2.26
CA ALA A 480 17.46 2.89 1.42
C ALA A 480 17.71 2.29 0.03
N VAL A 481 18.89 2.53 -0.57
CA VAL A 481 19.29 1.84 -1.82
C VAL A 481 19.40 0.34 -1.58
N ASP A 482 20.04 -0.06 -0.48
CA ASP A 482 20.21 -1.47 -0.11
C ASP A 482 18.84 -2.13 0.16
N ALA A 483 17.94 -1.46 0.89
CA ALA A 483 16.58 -1.92 1.11
C ALA A 483 15.79 -2.06 -0.20
N PHE A 484 15.94 -1.11 -1.13
CA PHE A 484 15.35 -1.19 -2.46
C PHE A 484 15.86 -2.41 -3.23
N HIS A 485 17.18 -2.57 -3.33
CA HIS A 485 17.83 -3.70 -3.99
C HIS A 485 17.44 -5.06 -3.41
N ALA A 486 17.37 -5.17 -2.07
CA ALA A 486 16.96 -6.39 -1.38
C ALA A 486 15.52 -6.81 -1.72
N ASN A 487 14.65 -5.85 -2.08
CA ASN A 487 13.25 -6.09 -2.42
C ASN A 487 13.00 -6.30 -3.93
N LEU A 488 14.05 -6.22 -4.76
CA LEU A 488 14.00 -6.51 -6.20
C LEU A 488 14.09 -8.02 -6.46
N PRO A 489 13.29 -8.56 -7.41
CA PRO A 489 13.37 -9.96 -7.80
C PRO A 489 14.54 -10.21 -8.77
N GLN A 490 15.77 -9.95 -8.33
CA GLN A 490 17.00 -9.93 -9.15
C GLN A 490 17.12 -11.15 -10.09
N SER A 491 16.90 -12.36 -9.58
CA SER A 491 17.00 -13.61 -10.35
C SER A 491 15.97 -13.73 -11.49
N LYS A 492 14.89 -12.94 -11.45
CA LYS A 492 13.87 -12.91 -12.49
C LYS A 492 14.10 -11.79 -13.50
N MET A 493 14.92 -10.79 -13.19
CA MET A 493 15.04 -9.57 -13.99
C MET A 493 15.99 -9.67 -15.18
N GLY A 494 16.95 -10.60 -15.19
CA GLY A 494 17.93 -10.72 -16.28
C GLY A 494 17.35 -11.18 -17.62
N CYS A 495 17.95 -10.71 -18.70
CA CYS A 495 17.72 -11.15 -20.09
C CYS A 495 18.47 -12.46 -20.39
N ASP A 496 17.89 -13.29 -21.27
CA ASP A 496 18.49 -14.59 -21.62
C ASP A 496 19.67 -14.46 -22.61
N PHE A 497 19.80 -13.32 -23.28
CA PHE A 497 20.94 -13.02 -24.18
C PHE A 497 22.10 -12.35 -23.44
N PHE A 498 21.79 -11.45 -22.52
CA PHE A 498 22.76 -10.64 -21.78
C PHE A 498 22.31 -10.53 -20.33
N SER A 499 22.93 -11.30 -19.43
CA SER A 499 22.50 -11.39 -18.04
C SER A 499 22.66 -10.08 -17.24
N ASP A 500 23.49 -9.17 -17.74
CA ASP A 500 23.71 -7.81 -17.24
C ASP A 500 22.65 -6.81 -17.75
N GLN A 501 21.69 -7.23 -18.56
CA GLN A 501 20.61 -6.39 -19.08
C GLN A 501 19.25 -6.82 -18.52
N PRO A 502 18.35 -5.88 -18.19
CA PRO A 502 17.00 -6.22 -17.76
C PRO A 502 16.17 -6.78 -18.93
N ALA A 503 15.45 -7.87 -18.67
CA ALA A 503 14.42 -8.39 -19.54
C ALA A 503 13.22 -7.45 -19.59
N ALA A 504 12.79 -7.07 -20.80
CA ALA A 504 11.68 -6.15 -21.01
C ALA A 504 10.52 -6.81 -21.75
N LEU A 505 10.82 -7.76 -22.65
CA LEU A 505 9.88 -8.45 -23.51
C LEU A 505 10.10 -9.97 -23.41
N VAL A 506 9.10 -10.76 -23.82
CA VAL A 506 9.17 -12.22 -23.84
C VAL A 506 8.66 -12.76 -25.17
N TYR A 507 9.34 -13.79 -25.69
CA TYR A 507 8.93 -14.52 -26.88
C TYR A 507 8.38 -15.91 -26.53
N GLY A 508 7.17 -16.19 -27.05
CA GLY A 508 6.38 -17.43 -26.93
C GLY A 508 5.85 -17.78 -25.54
N LYS A 509 5.66 -19.09 -25.24
CA LYS A 509 4.70 -19.53 -24.20
C LYS A 509 5.25 -20.60 -23.24
N GLY A 510 4.78 -20.55 -21.98
CA GLY A 510 5.04 -21.56 -20.95
C GLY A 510 6.52 -21.72 -20.62
N LYS A 511 6.95 -22.96 -20.35
CA LYS A 511 8.35 -23.28 -20.00
C LYS A 511 9.37 -23.03 -21.12
N LYS A 512 8.91 -22.83 -22.36
CA LYS A 512 9.78 -22.55 -23.50
C LYS A 512 10.01 -21.04 -23.71
N GLN A 513 9.60 -20.15 -22.79
CA GLN A 513 9.72 -18.69 -22.94
C GLN A 513 11.17 -18.22 -22.99
N VAL A 514 11.44 -17.22 -23.84
CA VAL A 514 12.74 -16.52 -23.92
C VAL A 514 12.54 -15.07 -23.50
N LYS A 515 13.28 -14.62 -22.51
CA LYS A 515 13.30 -13.25 -21.99
C LYS A 515 14.28 -12.41 -22.80
N ILE A 516 13.81 -11.26 -23.27
CA ILE A 516 14.53 -10.44 -24.23
C ILE A 516 14.63 -9.01 -23.68
N CYS A 517 15.84 -8.44 -23.67
CA CYS A 517 16.06 -7.04 -23.33
C CYS A 517 15.64 -6.12 -24.50
N ARG A 518 15.43 -4.83 -24.21
CA ARG A 518 14.93 -3.85 -25.18
C ARG A 518 15.78 -3.79 -26.47
N PRO A 519 17.14 -3.69 -26.40
CA PRO A 519 17.97 -3.62 -27.60
C PRO A 519 17.85 -4.85 -28.49
N VAL A 520 17.91 -6.05 -27.90
CA VAL A 520 17.79 -7.31 -28.64
C VAL A 520 16.42 -7.43 -29.32
N ALA A 521 15.34 -7.08 -28.62
CA ALA A 521 14.00 -7.13 -29.19
C ALA A 521 13.86 -6.20 -30.40
N SER A 522 14.39 -4.98 -30.30
CA SER A 522 14.45 -4.00 -31.38
C SER A 522 15.21 -4.56 -32.60
N ILE A 523 16.41 -5.11 -32.39
CA ILE A 523 17.26 -5.69 -33.44
C ILE A 523 16.52 -6.84 -34.16
N LEU A 524 15.94 -7.77 -33.40
CA LEU A 524 15.24 -8.92 -33.98
C LEU A 524 14.00 -8.52 -34.79
N VAL A 525 13.26 -7.49 -34.35
CA VAL A 525 12.10 -6.97 -35.08
C VAL A 525 12.52 -6.25 -36.36
N LYS A 526 13.51 -5.36 -36.30
CA LYS A 526 14.00 -4.61 -37.48
C LYS A 526 14.61 -5.50 -38.56
N ASN A 527 15.22 -6.62 -38.17
CA ASN A 527 15.80 -7.59 -39.10
C ASN A 527 14.81 -8.68 -39.56
N GLY A 528 13.51 -8.53 -39.25
CA GLY A 528 12.46 -9.46 -39.70
C GLY A 528 12.54 -10.86 -39.09
N ARG A 529 13.30 -11.04 -38.00
CA ARG A 529 13.44 -12.32 -37.29
C ARG A 529 12.28 -12.59 -36.34
N LEU A 530 11.71 -11.53 -35.79
CA LEU A 530 10.49 -11.55 -34.99
C LEU A 530 9.49 -10.52 -35.53
N GLU A 531 8.22 -10.90 -35.57
CA GLU A 531 7.14 -9.95 -35.78
C GLU A 531 6.73 -9.34 -34.44
N ARG A 532 6.38 -8.05 -34.45
CA ARG A 532 5.90 -7.31 -33.27
C ARG A 532 4.84 -8.06 -32.46
N LYS A 533 3.88 -8.69 -33.14
CA LYS A 533 2.76 -9.45 -32.53
C LYS A 533 3.19 -10.72 -31.79
N GLN A 534 4.42 -11.18 -31.97
CA GLN A 534 4.97 -12.37 -31.31
C GLN A 534 5.65 -12.05 -29.97
N LEU A 535 5.90 -10.77 -29.71
CA LEU A 535 6.46 -10.27 -28.46
C LEU A 535 5.32 -9.89 -27.50
N LYS A 536 5.57 -10.14 -26.21
CA LYS A 536 4.73 -9.65 -25.12
C LYS A 536 5.58 -8.95 -24.07
N SER A 537 5.00 -8.03 -23.32
CA SER A 537 5.69 -7.44 -22.16
C SER A 537 6.10 -8.52 -21.16
N TYR A 538 7.38 -8.52 -20.77
CA TYR A 538 7.85 -9.31 -19.64
C TYR A 538 7.47 -8.63 -18.32
N ARG A 539 7.01 -9.41 -17.34
CA ARG A 539 6.56 -8.94 -16.02
C ARG A 539 7.49 -9.52 -14.96
N SER A 540 8.42 -8.71 -14.46
CA SER A 540 9.44 -9.13 -13.48
C SER A 540 8.86 -9.35 -12.06
N LYS A 541 7.84 -8.55 -11.68
CA LYS A 541 7.09 -8.67 -10.42
C LYS A 541 5.61 -8.37 -10.68
N PRO A 542 4.83 -9.33 -11.20
CA PRO A 542 3.40 -9.12 -11.42
C PRO A 542 2.67 -8.86 -10.09
N ILE A 543 1.83 -7.82 -10.06
CA ILE A 543 0.93 -7.53 -8.94
C ILE A 543 -0.48 -7.99 -9.33
N ASN A 544 -1.05 -8.87 -8.51
CA ASN A 544 -2.39 -9.38 -8.71
C ASN A 544 -3.27 -8.86 -7.56
N ILE A 545 -4.13 -7.90 -7.88
CA ILE A 545 -5.18 -7.44 -6.97
C ILE A 545 -6.35 -8.41 -7.14
N GLU A 546 -6.56 -9.24 -6.14
CA GLU A 546 -7.74 -10.10 -6.05
C GLU A 546 -8.90 -9.25 -5.56
N ASN A 547 -9.96 -9.20 -6.36
CA ASN A 547 -11.21 -8.59 -5.95
C ASN A 547 -11.92 -9.55 -5.01
N GLN A 548 -11.51 -9.59 -3.74
CA GLN A 548 -12.28 -10.22 -2.67
C GLN A 548 -13.50 -9.32 -2.45
N ARG A 549 -14.62 -9.70 -3.05
CA ARG A 549 -15.85 -8.93 -2.97
C ARG A 549 -16.71 -9.56 -1.88
N TRP A 550 -17.23 -8.71 -0.99
CA TRP A 550 -18.14 -8.99 0.13
C TRP A 550 -17.42 -9.49 1.39
N ASP A 551 -17.28 -8.60 2.37
CA ASP A 551 -16.64 -8.89 3.66
C ASP A 551 -17.40 -9.99 4.44
N PRO A 552 -16.76 -10.68 5.40
CA PRO A 552 -17.39 -11.78 6.13
C PRO A 552 -18.71 -11.42 6.83
N VAL A 553 -18.90 -10.16 7.24
CA VAL A 553 -20.12 -9.72 7.93
C VAL A 553 -21.27 -9.58 6.92
N THR A 554 -20.99 -9.01 5.74
CA THR A 554 -21.99 -8.89 4.66
C THR A 554 -22.21 -10.20 3.88
N ALA A 555 -21.20 -11.07 3.80
CA ALA A 555 -21.32 -12.42 3.23
C ALA A 555 -22.29 -13.28 4.06
N VAL A 556 -22.26 -13.16 5.39
CA VAL A 556 -23.23 -13.80 6.30
C VAL A 556 -24.60 -13.12 6.25
N GLY A 557 -24.65 -11.81 5.98
CA GLY A 557 -25.89 -11.04 5.86
C GLY A 557 -26.70 -11.33 4.59
N SER A 558 -26.03 -11.56 3.45
CA SER A 558 -26.70 -11.81 2.14
C SER A 558 -26.93 -13.30 1.85
N ALA A 559 -26.04 -14.19 2.32
CA ALA A 559 -26.27 -15.62 2.37
C ALA A 559 -26.85 -15.95 3.75
N SER A 560 -28.17 -15.83 3.91
CA SER A 560 -28.82 -16.22 5.17
C SER A 560 -28.34 -17.61 5.59
N LEU A 561 -28.13 -17.85 6.89
CA LEU A 561 -27.80 -19.18 7.42
C LEU A 561 -28.76 -20.25 6.87
N SER A 562 -30.02 -19.88 6.57
CA SER A 562 -31.00 -20.73 5.91
C SER A 562 -30.64 -21.10 4.45
N THR A 563 -30.05 -20.18 3.68
CA THR A 563 -29.58 -20.44 2.31
C THR A 563 -28.40 -21.41 2.33
N ILE A 564 -27.47 -21.21 3.27
CA ILE A 564 -26.32 -22.10 3.48
C ILE A 564 -26.80 -23.49 3.91
N ILE A 565 -27.75 -23.58 4.86
CA ILE A 565 -28.35 -24.86 5.29
C ILE A 565 -29.11 -25.55 4.15
N LYS A 566 -29.88 -24.81 3.34
CA LYS A 566 -30.60 -25.35 2.18
C LYS A 566 -29.64 -25.85 1.09
N MET A 567 -28.54 -25.14 0.84
CA MET A 567 -27.50 -25.56 -0.10
C MET A 567 -26.68 -26.76 0.42
N ALA A 568 -26.42 -26.82 1.74
CA ALA A 568 -25.80 -27.98 2.37
C ALA A 568 -26.69 -29.22 2.26
N GLY A 569 -28.01 -29.08 2.43
CA GLY A 569 -28.98 -30.14 2.17
C GLY A 569 -28.98 -30.60 0.71
N ALA A 570 -28.94 -29.66 -0.25
CA ALA A 570 -28.87 -29.99 -1.68
C ALA A 570 -27.54 -30.67 -2.09
N THR A 571 -26.43 -30.35 -1.41
CA THR A 571 -25.13 -30.98 -1.65
C THR A 571 -25.05 -32.37 -0.98
N ALA A 572 -25.61 -32.50 0.22
CA ALA A 572 -25.80 -33.80 0.86
C ALA A 572 -26.64 -34.73 -0.03
N ASP A 573 -27.69 -34.22 -0.67
CA ASP A 573 -28.49 -34.97 -1.64
C ASP A 573 -27.68 -35.46 -2.85
N ILE A 574 -26.71 -34.71 -3.36
CA ILE A 574 -25.85 -35.12 -4.49
C ILE A 574 -24.92 -36.28 -4.10
N ILE A 575 -24.53 -36.38 -2.83
CA ILE A 575 -23.64 -37.43 -2.31
C ILE A 575 -24.44 -38.64 -1.83
N VAL A 576 -25.55 -38.40 -1.15
CA VAL A 576 -26.39 -39.41 -0.50
C VAL A 576 -27.27 -40.12 -1.53
N LYS A 577 -27.89 -39.40 -2.49
CA LYS A 577 -28.82 -40.03 -3.45
C LYS A 577 -28.15 -41.10 -4.32
N PRO A 578 -26.91 -40.92 -4.85
CA PRO A 578 -26.22 -42.00 -5.55
C PRO A 578 -25.95 -43.21 -4.65
N PHE A 579 -25.63 -42.98 -3.36
CA PHE A 579 -25.36 -44.04 -2.39
C PHE A 579 -26.65 -44.79 -1.97
N GLU A 580 -27.75 -44.08 -1.80
CA GLU A 580 -29.07 -44.66 -1.55
C GLU A 580 -29.63 -45.38 -2.78
N GLN A 581 -29.36 -44.87 -3.99
CA GLN A 581 -29.77 -45.49 -5.24
C GLN A 581 -28.95 -46.76 -5.54
N HIS A 582 -27.68 -46.79 -5.14
CA HIS A 582 -26.84 -48.01 -5.15
C HIS A 582 -27.30 -49.04 -4.09
N LYS A 583 -27.74 -48.57 -2.92
CA LYS A 583 -28.30 -49.44 -1.87
C LYS A 583 -29.67 -50.01 -2.26
N ARG A 584 -30.51 -49.24 -2.95
CA ARG A 584 -31.81 -49.68 -3.48
C ARG A 584 -31.70 -50.65 -4.66
N THR A 585 -30.64 -50.55 -5.47
CA THR A 585 -30.34 -51.54 -6.52
C THR A 585 -29.72 -52.83 -5.98
N SER A 586 -29.26 -52.84 -4.73
CA SER A 586 -28.75 -54.02 -4.04
C SER A 586 -29.83 -54.88 -3.37
N GLU A 587 -31.08 -54.39 -3.23
CA GLU A 587 -32.13 -55.08 -2.43
C GLU A 587 -33.42 -55.41 -3.18
N SER A 588 -33.52 -55.21 -4.50
CA SER A 588 -34.71 -55.58 -5.27
C SER A 588 -34.36 -56.25 -6.60
N GLY A 589 -34.19 -57.57 -6.57
CA GLY A 589 -34.33 -58.40 -7.75
C GLY A 589 -35.82 -58.63 -8.05
N GLY A 590 -36.32 -58.10 -9.16
CA GLY A 590 -37.71 -58.34 -9.61
C GLY A 590 -38.09 -57.64 -10.91
N SER A 591 -38.15 -58.43 -11.99
CA SER A 591 -38.83 -58.27 -13.30
C SER A 591 -38.86 -56.91 -14.02
N ILE A 592 -38.22 -56.91 -15.19
CA ILE A 592 -38.30 -55.93 -16.29
C ILE A 592 -39.65 -56.13 -17.01
N GLU A 593 -40.68 -55.35 -16.67
CA GLU A 593 -41.83 -55.15 -17.59
C GLU A 593 -42.70 -53.92 -17.28
N GLU A 594 -42.42 -53.13 -16.23
CA GLU A 594 -43.21 -51.93 -15.89
C GLU A 594 -42.50 -50.58 -16.14
N GLU A 595 -41.34 -50.59 -16.80
CA GLU A 595 -40.44 -49.42 -16.87
C GLU A 595 -40.42 -48.68 -18.23
N VAL A 596 -41.40 -48.93 -19.11
CA VAL A 596 -41.49 -48.23 -20.42
C VAL A 596 -42.52 -47.08 -20.42
N GLU A 597 -43.46 -47.04 -19.47
CA GLU A 597 -44.52 -46.02 -19.47
C GLU A 597 -44.21 -44.77 -18.61
N LYS A 598 -43.21 -44.82 -17.71
CA LYS A 598 -42.86 -43.68 -16.82
C LYS A 598 -41.84 -42.70 -17.41
N THR A 599 -41.13 -43.07 -18.46
CA THR A 599 -39.99 -42.29 -19.01
C THR A 599 -40.44 -41.10 -19.87
N ARG A 600 -41.75 -40.88 -20.06
CA ARG A 600 -42.28 -39.79 -20.89
C ARG A 600 -42.75 -38.54 -20.14
N ARG A 601 -42.65 -38.48 -18.80
CA ARG A 601 -43.18 -37.34 -18.00
C ARG A 601 -42.18 -36.51 -17.20
N HIS A 602 -40.88 -36.76 -17.24
CA HIS A 602 -39.89 -35.91 -16.55
C HIS A 602 -38.80 -35.43 -17.50
N SER A 603 -39.16 -34.45 -18.34
CA SER A 603 -38.19 -33.56 -18.98
C SER A 603 -38.61 -32.11 -18.73
N GLN A 604 -38.37 -31.64 -17.52
CA GLN A 604 -38.17 -30.22 -17.25
C GLN A 604 -36.91 -30.11 -16.38
N ALA A 605 -35.84 -29.60 -16.97
CA ALA A 605 -34.69 -29.14 -16.23
C ALA A 605 -35.15 -28.01 -15.26
N PRO A 606 -34.64 -27.94 -14.03
CA PRO A 606 -35.02 -26.87 -13.13
C PRO A 606 -34.49 -25.55 -13.68
N ALA A 607 -35.42 -24.66 -14.05
CA ALA A 607 -35.12 -23.26 -14.30
C ALA A 607 -34.52 -22.66 -13.02
N PHE A 608 -33.34 -22.07 -13.13
CA PHE A 608 -32.74 -21.24 -12.09
C PHE A 608 -33.70 -20.08 -11.78
N ALA A 609 -34.47 -20.21 -10.70
CA ALA A 609 -35.33 -19.14 -10.21
C ALA A 609 -34.46 -18.04 -9.59
N MET A 610 -34.44 -16.86 -10.19
CA MET A 610 -33.95 -15.64 -9.56
C MET A 610 -34.81 -15.31 -8.34
N LEU A 611 -34.18 -15.05 -7.20
CA LEU A 611 -34.85 -14.48 -6.03
C LEU A 611 -35.02 -12.97 -6.22
N PRO A 612 -36.16 -12.38 -5.78
CA PRO A 612 -36.37 -10.93 -5.82
C PRO A 612 -35.58 -10.24 -4.70
N LEU A 613 -34.96 -9.10 -5.04
CA LEU A 613 -34.32 -8.18 -4.09
C LEU A 613 -35.40 -7.37 -3.33
N PRO A 614 -35.21 -7.03 -2.04
CA PRO A 614 -36.07 -6.08 -1.36
C PRO A 614 -35.68 -4.64 -1.75
N GLY A 615 -36.66 -3.89 -2.27
CA GLY A 615 -36.69 -2.43 -2.17
C GLY A 615 -36.05 -1.63 -3.30
N VAL A 616 -36.69 -1.58 -4.46
CA VAL A 616 -36.62 -0.41 -5.36
C VAL A 616 -38.04 -0.16 -5.88
N GLY A 617 -38.69 0.89 -5.38
CA GLY A 617 -39.99 1.31 -5.88
C GLY A 617 -39.85 1.87 -7.30
N VAL A 618 -40.70 1.40 -8.21
CA VAL A 618 -40.91 1.98 -9.55
C VAL A 618 -42.43 2.07 -9.77
N PRO A 619 -42.96 3.15 -10.38
CA PRO A 619 -44.39 3.46 -10.36
C PRO A 619 -45.20 2.58 -11.32
N ASP A 620 -46.46 2.36 -10.95
CA ASP A 620 -47.48 1.65 -11.74
C ASP A 620 -47.77 2.30 -13.09
N GLY A 621 -47.97 1.47 -14.12
CA GLY A 621 -48.66 1.87 -15.35
C GLY A 621 -48.51 0.93 -16.54
N ALA A 622 -49.65 0.41 -16.99
CA ALA A 622 -49.99 -0.11 -18.33
C ALA A 622 -49.96 -1.63 -18.57
N GLU A 623 -51.18 -2.14 -18.72
CA GLU A 623 -51.63 -3.46 -19.18
C GLU A 623 -51.23 -3.76 -20.64
N ALA A 624 -51.03 -5.03 -20.97
CA ALA A 624 -51.40 -5.57 -22.29
C ALA A 624 -51.63 -7.09 -22.25
N SER A 625 -52.71 -7.48 -22.93
CA SER A 625 -53.47 -8.73 -22.89
C SER A 625 -52.88 -9.93 -23.63
N SER A 626 -53.35 -11.10 -23.20
CA SER A 626 -53.20 -12.44 -23.79
C SER A 626 -53.96 -12.62 -25.12
N ASP A 627 -53.39 -13.38 -26.06
CA ASP A 627 -54.12 -14.44 -26.81
C ASP A 627 -53.22 -15.25 -27.76
N GLY A 628 -53.53 -16.55 -27.94
CA GLY A 628 -53.13 -17.32 -29.14
C GLY A 628 -52.65 -18.76 -28.95
N ARG A 629 -53.53 -19.73 -29.19
CA ARG A 629 -53.30 -21.20 -29.25
C ARG A 629 -52.31 -21.67 -30.36
N PRO A 630 -51.73 -22.88 -30.26
CA PRO A 630 -50.84 -23.48 -31.28
C PRO A 630 -51.56 -24.48 -32.22
N PRO A 631 -51.00 -24.75 -33.42
CA PRO A 631 -50.89 -26.15 -33.90
C PRO A 631 -49.64 -26.39 -34.81
N PRO A 632 -49.44 -27.56 -35.45
CA PRO A 632 -49.02 -28.84 -34.86
C PRO A 632 -47.70 -29.38 -35.46
N SER A 633 -47.16 -30.43 -34.82
CA SER A 633 -45.95 -31.17 -35.19
C SER A 633 -46.09 -32.02 -36.47
N ARG A 634 -45.05 -32.05 -37.30
CA ARG A 634 -44.74 -33.15 -38.23
C ARG A 634 -43.32 -33.65 -37.99
N GLY A 635 -43.18 -34.96 -37.86
CA GLY A 635 -41.91 -35.66 -37.64
C GLY A 635 -41.10 -35.89 -38.92
N GLY A 636 -39.83 -36.19 -38.70
CA GLY A 636 -38.85 -36.64 -39.68
C GLY A 636 -37.54 -36.90 -38.95
N ASP A 637 -37.22 -38.18 -38.79
CA ASP A 637 -35.91 -38.69 -38.37
C ASP A 637 -34.82 -38.19 -39.29
N ASP A 638 -33.64 -37.84 -38.75
CA ASP A 638 -32.37 -38.29 -39.33
C ASP A 638 -31.19 -38.00 -38.39
N SER A 639 -30.42 -39.07 -38.20
CA SER A 639 -29.20 -39.18 -37.42
C SER A 639 -28.06 -38.30 -37.96
N ALA A 640 -27.51 -37.42 -37.12
CA ALA A 640 -26.12 -36.94 -37.23
C ALA A 640 -25.68 -36.35 -35.89
N GLY A 641 -24.64 -36.95 -35.27
CA GLY A 641 -24.08 -36.51 -34.00
C GLY A 641 -23.61 -35.05 -34.05
N LYS A 642 -24.14 -34.23 -33.13
CA LYS A 642 -23.70 -32.85 -32.91
C LYS A 642 -22.66 -32.79 -31.78
N PRO A 643 -21.52 -32.11 -31.97
CA PRO A 643 -20.59 -31.82 -30.88
C PRO A 643 -21.22 -30.73 -29.98
N GLY A 644 -21.78 -31.17 -28.85
CA GLY A 644 -22.35 -30.28 -27.83
C GLY A 644 -21.26 -29.54 -27.04
N ALA A 645 -21.58 -28.30 -26.67
CA ALA A 645 -20.88 -27.37 -25.77
C ALA A 645 -19.85 -26.38 -26.35
N MET A 646 -19.17 -26.61 -27.49
CA MET A 646 -18.21 -25.61 -28.03
C MET A 646 -18.83 -24.51 -28.91
N ALA A 647 -19.93 -24.78 -29.63
CA ALA A 647 -20.43 -23.87 -30.65
C ALA A 647 -21.24 -22.66 -30.10
N VAL A 648 -21.69 -22.72 -28.85
CA VAL A 648 -22.50 -21.64 -28.25
C VAL A 648 -21.63 -20.49 -27.69
N ALA A 649 -20.33 -20.73 -27.47
CA ALA A 649 -19.43 -19.69 -26.98
C ALA A 649 -19.05 -18.64 -28.05
N ALA A 650 -19.10 -18.99 -29.34
CA ALA A 650 -18.59 -18.14 -30.42
C ALA A 650 -19.56 -17.03 -30.86
N ASN A 651 -20.87 -17.22 -30.75
CA ASN A 651 -21.87 -16.26 -31.26
C ASN A 651 -22.37 -15.23 -30.23
N GLY A 652 -21.93 -15.32 -28.97
CA GLY A 652 -22.27 -14.38 -27.89
C GLY A 652 -21.23 -13.29 -27.61
N VAL A 653 -20.08 -13.34 -28.27
CA VAL A 653 -18.87 -12.56 -27.95
C VAL A 653 -19.08 -11.04 -28.05
N GLY A 654 -20.01 -10.58 -28.89
CA GLY A 654 -20.28 -9.15 -29.08
C GLY A 654 -21.25 -8.50 -28.07
N LYS A 655 -22.01 -9.27 -27.29
CA LYS A 655 -23.08 -8.74 -26.40
C LYS A 655 -22.81 -8.89 -24.90
N LEU A 656 -21.66 -9.46 -24.51
CA LEU A 656 -21.32 -9.77 -23.11
C LEU A 656 -20.56 -8.66 -22.36
N ALA A 657 -20.40 -7.48 -22.97
CA ALA A 657 -19.64 -6.35 -22.40
C ALA A 657 -20.50 -5.43 -21.50
N GLY A 658 -21.41 -5.98 -20.70
CA GLY A 658 -22.29 -5.20 -19.80
C GLY A 658 -21.98 -5.46 -18.31
N ASN A 659 -21.87 -4.39 -17.51
CA ASN A 659 -21.64 -4.47 -16.06
C ASN A 659 -22.68 -5.32 -15.31
N ALA A 660 -23.93 -5.36 -15.80
CA ALA A 660 -25.01 -6.15 -15.21
C ALA A 660 -24.79 -7.67 -15.34
N THR A 661 -24.19 -8.15 -16.42
CA THR A 661 -23.93 -9.58 -16.66
C THR A 661 -22.71 -10.08 -15.88
N LYS A 662 -21.68 -9.23 -15.69
CA LYS A 662 -20.55 -9.48 -14.78
C LYS A 662 -21.04 -9.66 -13.34
N GLY A 663 -21.91 -8.76 -12.88
CA GLY A 663 -22.46 -8.77 -11.52
C GLY A 663 -23.15 -10.09 -11.18
N LEU A 664 -23.98 -10.59 -12.09
CA LEU A 664 -24.81 -11.77 -11.85
C LEU A 664 -24.07 -13.11 -12.06
N LEU A 665 -23.26 -13.24 -13.11
CA LEU A 665 -22.68 -14.55 -13.51
C LEU A 665 -21.30 -14.81 -12.91
N VAL A 666 -20.56 -13.76 -12.54
CA VAL A 666 -19.19 -13.89 -12.02
C VAL A 666 -19.11 -13.36 -10.60
N ASP A 667 -19.57 -12.14 -10.36
CA ASP A 667 -19.32 -11.46 -9.08
C ASP A 667 -20.10 -12.10 -7.91
N ILE A 668 -21.40 -12.39 -8.05
CA ILE A 668 -22.20 -13.01 -6.98
C ILE A 668 -21.68 -14.41 -6.61
N PRO A 669 -21.50 -15.36 -7.56
CA PRO A 669 -20.97 -16.67 -7.22
C PRO A 669 -19.56 -16.64 -6.62
N LEU A 670 -18.66 -15.81 -7.18
CA LEU A 670 -17.29 -15.69 -6.67
C LEU A 670 -17.28 -15.11 -5.25
N ALA A 671 -18.13 -14.14 -4.96
CA ALA A 671 -18.31 -13.58 -3.62
C ALA A 671 -18.75 -14.62 -2.60
N VAL A 672 -19.74 -15.45 -2.94
CA VAL A 672 -20.17 -16.57 -2.07
C VAL A 672 -19.01 -17.54 -1.84
N THR A 673 -18.25 -17.85 -2.89
CA THR A 673 -17.08 -18.73 -2.81
C THR A 673 -16.04 -18.18 -1.83
N GLU A 674 -15.58 -16.95 -2.05
CA GLU A 674 -14.53 -16.32 -1.23
C GLU A 674 -15.01 -16.01 0.19
N GLY A 675 -16.26 -15.57 0.35
CA GLY A 675 -16.87 -15.33 1.66
C GLY A 675 -16.90 -16.60 2.51
N LEU A 676 -17.28 -17.75 1.93
CA LEU A 676 -17.26 -19.05 2.61
C LEU A 676 -15.83 -19.52 2.93
N ARG A 677 -14.87 -19.30 2.02
CA ARG A 677 -13.44 -19.57 2.29
C ARG A 677 -12.90 -18.71 3.44
N ALA A 678 -13.42 -17.51 3.63
CA ALA A 678 -12.97 -16.57 4.65
C ALA A 678 -13.54 -16.85 6.06
N VAL A 679 -14.60 -17.66 6.19
CA VAL A 679 -15.25 -17.95 7.48
C VAL A 679 -14.28 -18.43 8.58
N PRO A 680 -13.26 -19.27 8.32
CA PRO A 680 -12.28 -19.66 9.34
C PRO A 680 -11.57 -18.50 10.05
N ASN A 681 -11.38 -17.36 9.38
CA ASN A 681 -10.80 -16.17 10.00
C ASN A 681 -11.65 -15.66 11.18
N LEU A 682 -12.97 -15.86 11.18
CA LEU A 682 -13.87 -15.38 12.24
C LEU A 682 -13.62 -16.03 13.60
N TYR A 683 -12.98 -17.19 13.64
CA TYR A 683 -12.61 -17.90 14.87
C TYR A 683 -11.10 -18.13 15.00
N GLY A 684 -10.31 -17.27 14.34
CA GLY A 684 -8.87 -17.12 14.54
C GLY A 684 -8.00 -18.07 13.71
N GLU A 685 -8.53 -18.67 12.64
CA GLU A 685 -7.77 -19.61 11.81
C GLU A 685 -7.35 -18.99 10.47
N PRO A 686 -6.08 -19.18 10.07
CA PRO A 686 -5.57 -18.61 8.83
C PRO A 686 -6.19 -19.30 7.62
N VAL A 687 -6.74 -18.50 6.72
CA VAL A 687 -7.26 -18.97 5.43
C VAL A 687 -6.11 -19.08 4.43
N LYS A 688 -6.00 -20.25 3.78
CA LYS A 688 -4.98 -20.47 2.75
C LYS A 688 -5.36 -19.72 1.47
N LYS A 689 -4.48 -18.81 1.03
CA LYS A 689 -4.60 -18.13 -0.27
C LYS A 689 -4.40 -19.11 -1.42
N HIS A 690 -5.14 -18.92 -2.51
CA HIS A 690 -4.96 -19.69 -3.74
C HIS A 690 -4.02 -18.97 -4.71
N ASP A 691 -3.65 -19.63 -5.82
CA ASP A 691 -2.91 -18.98 -6.91
C ASP A 691 -3.82 -17.96 -7.61
N ALA A 692 -3.24 -16.91 -8.21
CA ALA A 692 -4.04 -15.89 -8.90
C ALA A 692 -4.73 -16.46 -10.16
N VAL A 693 -5.98 -16.05 -10.38
CA VAL A 693 -6.72 -16.29 -11.63
C VAL A 693 -6.41 -15.16 -12.61
N GLU A 694 -5.67 -15.46 -13.67
CA GLU A 694 -5.24 -14.48 -14.69
C GLU A 694 -6.01 -14.63 -16.00
N ASP A 695 -6.44 -15.85 -16.30
CA ASP A 695 -7.12 -16.26 -17.52
C ASP A 695 -7.96 -17.54 -17.25
N PHE A 696 -8.67 -18.02 -18.28
CA PHE A 696 -9.48 -19.23 -18.15
C PHE A 696 -8.68 -20.45 -17.68
N ARG A 697 -7.45 -20.64 -18.19
CA ARG A 697 -6.64 -21.82 -17.88
C ARG A 697 -6.17 -21.82 -16.43
N SER A 698 -5.70 -20.68 -15.95
CA SER A 698 -5.36 -20.48 -14.54
C SER A 698 -6.60 -20.60 -13.66
N GLY A 699 -7.76 -20.11 -14.08
CA GLY A 699 -9.05 -20.32 -13.40
C GLY A 699 -9.40 -21.80 -13.19
N VAL A 700 -9.28 -22.62 -14.23
CA VAL A 700 -9.48 -24.08 -14.14
C VAL A 700 -8.44 -24.74 -13.22
N SER A 701 -7.18 -24.31 -13.30
CA SER A 701 -6.13 -24.83 -12.42
C SER A 701 -6.39 -24.48 -10.94
N VAL A 702 -6.81 -23.25 -10.65
CA VAL A 702 -7.12 -22.78 -9.29
C VAL A 702 -8.32 -23.52 -8.73
N ALA A 703 -9.37 -23.72 -9.55
CA ALA A 703 -10.52 -24.54 -9.20
C ALA A 703 -10.12 -25.96 -8.77
N GLY A 704 -9.34 -26.67 -9.58
CA GLY A 704 -8.93 -28.04 -9.27
C GLY A 704 -8.08 -28.13 -8.01
N LYS A 705 -7.08 -27.25 -7.86
CA LYS A 705 -6.19 -27.23 -6.67
C LYS A 705 -6.95 -26.88 -5.40
N THR A 706 -7.81 -25.85 -5.46
CA THR A 706 -8.63 -25.42 -4.33
C THR A 706 -9.60 -26.52 -3.94
N PHE A 707 -10.32 -27.11 -4.90
CA PHE A 707 -11.29 -28.16 -4.62
C PHE A 707 -10.66 -29.33 -3.86
N ALA A 708 -9.54 -29.87 -4.37
CA ALA A 708 -8.85 -30.98 -3.74
C ALA A 708 -8.37 -30.63 -2.32
N HIS A 709 -7.85 -29.42 -2.14
CA HIS A 709 -7.35 -28.95 -0.85
C HIS A 709 -8.46 -28.74 0.17
N ASP A 710 -9.50 -28.00 -0.20
CA ASP A 710 -10.57 -27.59 0.71
C ASP A 710 -11.52 -28.75 1.03
N MET A 711 -11.73 -29.69 0.10
CA MET A 711 -12.41 -30.96 0.41
C MET A 711 -11.61 -31.87 1.34
N LYS A 712 -10.27 -31.88 1.22
CA LYS A 712 -9.43 -32.59 2.18
C LYS A 712 -9.53 -31.93 3.56
N GLY A 713 -9.36 -30.61 3.60
CA GLY A 713 -9.45 -29.82 4.82
C GLY A 713 -10.80 -29.98 5.53
N SER A 714 -11.90 -29.89 4.79
CA SER A 714 -13.26 -29.99 5.33
C SER A 714 -13.50 -31.27 6.13
N ILE A 715 -12.92 -32.40 5.69
CA ILE A 715 -13.01 -33.69 6.38
C ILE A 715 -12.00 -33.77 7.54
N THR A 716 -10.74 -33.38 7.30
CA THR A 716 -9.68 -33.53 8.31
C THR A 716 -9.86 -32.62 9.51
N ASP A 717 -10.42 -31.42 9.30
CA ASP A 717 -10.58 -30.38 10.31
C ASP A 717 -11.48 -30.83 11.47
N ILE A 718 -12.49 -31.65 11.20
CA ILE A 718 -13.35 -32.26 12.23
C ILE A 718 -12.48 -32.99 13.27
N PHE A 719 -11.54 -33.81 12.81
CA PHE A 719 -10.67 -34.57 13.70
C PHE A 719 -9.56 -33.70 14.30
N VAL A 720 -8.94 -32.84 13.48
CA VAL A 720 -7.82 -31.99 13.89
C VAL A 720 -8.24 -31.00 14.97
N HIS A 721 -9.34 -30.27 14.78
CA HIS A 721 -9.82 -29.29 15.77
C HIS A 721 -10.32 -29.97 17.04
N THR A 722 -11.05 -31.09 16.91
CA THR A 722 -11.52 -31.85 18.07
C THR A 722 -10.34 -32.37 18.91
N TYR A 723 -9.30 -32.90 18.26
CA TYR A 723 -8.10 -33.37 18.95
C TYR A 723 -7.31 -32.23 19.60
N LYS A 724 -7.02 -31.15 18.86
CA LYS A 724 -6.31 -29.96 19.38
C LYS A 724 -7.06 -29.33 20.55
N GLY A 725 -8.36 -29.09 20.37
CA GLY A 725 -9.22 -28.57 21.42
C GLY A 725 -9.23 -29.48 22.65
N LYS A 726 -9.35 -30.82 22.45
CA LYS A 726 -9.27 -31.78 23.56
C LYS A 726 -7.95 -31.67 24.33
N LYS A 727 -6.83 -31.53 23.62
CA LYS A 727 -5.50 -31.40 24.22
C LYS A 727 -5.35 -30.10 25.03
N GLU A 728 -5.97 -29.01 24.57
CA GLU A 728 -5.83 -27.68 25.18
C GLU A 728 -6.81 -27.42 26.34
N GLN A 729 -8.07 -27.88 26.23
CA GLN A 729 -9.14 -27.54 27.19
C GLN A 729 -9.99 -28.77 27.59
N GLY A 730 -9.47 -29.99 27.43
CA GLY A 730 -10.18 -31.21 27.81
C GLY A 730 -11.51 -31.39 27.06
N ALA A 731 -12.55 -31.85 27.75
CA ALA A 731 -13.86 -32.10 27.14
C ALA A 731 -14.49 -30.84 26.52
N LEU A 732 -14.35 -29.67 27.17
CA LEU A 732 -14.85 -28.40 26.66
C LEU A 732 -14.16 -28.01 25.35
N GLY A 733 -12.84 -28.20 25.28
CA GLY A 733 -12.09 -27.97 24.06
C GLY A 733 -12.41 -28.96 22.96
N ALA A 734 -12.68 -30.22 23.29
CA ALA A 734 -13.14 -31.22 22.31
C ALA A 734 -14.48 -30.79 21.68
N ALA A 735 -15.43 -30.30 22.48
CA ALA A 735 -16.71 -29.80 22.00
C ALA A 735 -16.56 -28.54 21.13
N LYS A 736 -15.74 -27.56 21.56
CA LYS A 736 -15.41 -26.37 20.76
C LYS A 736 -14.73 -26.75 19.44
N GLY A 737 -13.80 -27.69 19.50
CA GLY A 737 -13.07 -28.22 18.35
C GLY A 737 -13.99 -28.92 17.35
N LEU A 738 -14.91 -29.75 17.83
CA LEU A 738 -15.94 -30.38 17.00
C LEU A 738 -16.84 -29.33 16.33
N GLY A 739 -17.26 -28.31 17.07
CA GLY A 739 -18.03 -27.19 16.52
C GLY A 739 -17.30 -26.46 15.39
N LYS A 740 -16.02 -26.10 15.59
CA LYS A 740 -15.17 -25.51 14.54
C LYS A 740 -15.04 -26.45 13.33
N GLY A 741 -14.84 -27.74 13.58
CA GLY A 741 -14.74 -28.77 12.55
C GLY A 741 -15.98 -28.91 11.69
N VAL A 742 -17.18 -28.90 12.29
CA VAL A 742 -18.45 -28.95 11.55
C VAL A 742 -18.67 -27.68 10.73
N VAL A 743 -18.35 -26.50 11.29
CA VAL A 743 -18.41 -25.24 10.54
C VAL A 743 -17.45 -25.29 9.34
N SER A 744 -16.20 -25.75 9.55
CA SER A 744 -15.23 -25.92 8.47
C SER A 744 -15.69 -26.92 7.40
N LEU A 745 -16.32 -28.03 7.81
CA LEU A 745 -16.89 -29.00 6.87
C LEU A 745 -17.87 -28.33 5.92
N VAL A 746 -18.84 -27.59 6.46
CA VAL A 746 -19.89 -26.92 5.68
C VAL A 746 -19.30 -25.83 4.79
N THR A 747 -18.46 -24.96 5.34
CA THR A 747 -17.97 -23.79 4.62
C THR A 747 -16.95 -24.16 3.56
N LYS A 748 -15.94 -25.00 3.88
CA LYS A 748 -14.89 -25.39 2.94
C LYS A 748 -15.41 -26.30 1.82
N SER A 749 -16.33 -27.24 2.09
CA SER A 749 -16.90 -28.09 1.04
C SER A 749 -17.79 -27.31 0.08
N THR A 750 -18.59 -26.37 0.60
CA THR A 750 -19.42 -25.49 -0.22
C THR A 750 -18.55 -24.55 -1.06
N ALA A 751 -17.54 -23.91 -0.45
CA ALA A 751 -16.56 -23.11 -1.16
C ALA A 751 -15.82 -23.90 -2.25
N ALA A 752 -15.38 -25.12 -1.96
CA ALA A 752 -14.71 -25.99 -2.93
C ALA A 752 -15.61 -26.26 -4.14
N THR A 753 -16.87 -26.60 -3.90
CA THR A 753 -17.84 -26.93 -4.95
C THR A 753 -18.17 -25.73 -5.82
N PHE A 754 -18.43 -24.56 -5.22
CA PHE A 754 -18.65 -23.34 -5.98
C PHE A 754 -17.38 -22.90 -6.74
N GLY A 755 -16.20 -23.06 -6.13
CA GLY A 755 -14.90 -22.77 -6.74
C GLY A 755 -14.69 -23.44 -8.11
N LEU A 756 -15.25 -24.63 -8.33
CA LEU A 756 -15.18 -25.33 -9.62
C LEU A 756 -15.87 -24.58 -10.77
N ILE A 757 -16.83 -23.70 -10.46
CA ILE A 757 -17.56 -22.88 -11.43
C ILE A 757 -17.01 -21.46 -11.44
N THR A 758 -16.73 -20.91 -10.26
CA THR A 758 -16.46 -19.48 -10.09
C THR A 758 -15.06 -19.07 -10.53
N TYR A 759 -14.01 -19.87 -10.24
CA TYR A 759 -12.66 -19.55 -10.72
C TYR A 759 -12.51 -19.65 -12.24
N PRO A 760 -13.07 -20.67 -12.94
CA PRO A 760 -13.07 -20.67 -14.40
C PRO A 760 -13.87 -19.51 -15.00
N ALA A 761 -15.05 -19.19 -14.45
CA ALA A 761 -15.86 -18.07 -14.90
C ALA A 761 -15.13 -16.72 -14.73
N GLN A 762 -14.46 -16.52 -13.58
CA GLN A 762 -13.58 -15.38 -13.34
C GLN A 762 -12.44 -15.33 -14.36
N GLY A 763 -11.84 -16.49 -14.69
CA GLY A 763 -10.82 -16.61 -15.73
C GLY A 763 -11.33 -16.24 -17.12
N ILE A 764 -12.55 -16.65 -17.50
CA ILE A 764 -13.20 -16.23 -18.77
C ILE A 764 -13.37 -14.72 -18.79
N TYR A 765 -13.89 -14.15 -17.71
CA TYR A 765 -14.08 -12.70 -17.61
C TYR A 765 -12.75 -11.94 -17.79
N ARG A 766 -11.68 -12.38 -17.13
CA ARG A 766 -10.35 -11.78 -17.28
C ARG A 766 -9.76 -11.93 -18.68
N SER A 767 -9.97 -13.08 -19.32
CA SER A 767 -9.61 -13.28 -20.73
C SER A 767 -10.34 -12.29 -21.65
N ILE A 768 -11.64 -12.07 -21.44
CA ILE A 768 -12.44 -11.12 -22.21
C ILE A 768 -11.96 -9.69 -21.94
N TRP A 769 -11.80 -9.31 -20.67
CA TRP A 769 -11.33 -7.99 -20.27
C TRP A 769 -9.98 -7.66 -20.89
N SER A 770 -9.02 -8.59 -20.81
CA SER A 770 -7.70 -8.42 -21.40
C SER A 770 -7.74 -8.31 -22.93
N ALA A 771 -8.71 -8.94 -23.59
CA ALA A 771 -8.89 -8.83 -25.03
C ALA A 771 -9.50 -7.48 -25.44
N THR A 772 -10.41 -6.93 -24.65
CA THR A 772 -11.07 -5.64 -24.94
C THR A 772 -10.26 -4.42 -24.47
N ASN A 773 -9.38 -4.58 -23.49
CA ASN A 773 -8.57 -3.50 -22.91
C ASN A 773 -7.06 -3.69 -23.17
N GLY A 774 -6.71 -4.37 -24.28
CA GLY A 774 -5.32 -4.71 -24.61
C GLY A 774 -4.48 -3.55 -25.17
N ASP A 775 -5.07 -2.39 -25.44
CA ASP A 775 -4.41 -1.25 -26.10
C ASP A 775 -3.25 -0.71 -25.27
N THR A 776 -3.45 -0.54 -23.96
CA THR A 776 -2.40 -0.07 -23.05
C THR A 776 -1.20 -1.03 -23.02
N LEU A 777 -1.45 -2.35 -22.99
CA LEU A 777 -0.36 -3.34 -23.01
C LEU A 777 0.45 -3.28 -24.31
N ARG A 778 -0.24 -3.06 -25.44
CA ARG A 778 0.42 -2.86 -26.74
C ARG A 778 1.26 -1.58 -26.76
N ALA A 779 0.73 -0.49 -26.22
CA ALA A 779 1.46 0.77 -26.11
C ALA A 779 2.75 0.62 -25.28
N ILE A 780 2.70 -0.06 -24.13
CA ILE A 780 3.89 -0.33 -23.30
C ILE A 780 4.95 -1.10 -24.09
N GLU A 781 4.53 -2.13 -24.83
CA GLU A 781 5.43 -2.94 -25.65
C GLU A 781 6.03 -2.14 -26.81
N ASP A 782 5.29 -1.21 -27.41
CA ASP A 782 5.78 -0.32 -28.45
C ASP A 782 6.81 0.67 -27.89
N GLU A 783 6.54 1.28 -26.74
CA GLU A 783 7.50 2.16 -26.04
C GLU A 783 8.79 1.42 -25.65
N LYS A 784 8.69 0.15 -25.23
CA LYS A 784 9.88 -0.68 -24.96
C LYS A 784 10.73 -0.91 -26.22
N LEU A 785 10.10 -1.06 -27.38
CA LEU A 785 10.82 -1.22 -28.65
C LEU A 785 11.43 0.10 -29.11
N LEU A 786 10.72 1.23 -28.95
CA LEU A 786 11.23 2.56 -29.23
C LEU A 786 12.45 2.89 -28.35
N GLU A 787 12.40 2.52 -27.08
CA GLU A 787 13.55 2.66 -26.19
C GLU A 787 14.70 1.73 -26.59
N GLY A 788 14.42 0.49 -26.96
CA GLY A 788 15.44 -0.43 -27.49
C GLY A 788 16.13 0.12 -28.74
N ASP A 789 15.36 0.68 -29.67
CA ASP A 789 15.84 1.34 -30.87
C ASP A 789 16.76 2.51 -30.55
N TRP A 790 16.33 3.36 -29.61
CA TRP A 790 17.14 4.43 -29.08
C TRP A 790 18.44 3.84 -28.55
N MET A 791 18.42 2.93 -27.57
CA MET A 791 19.62 2.32 -26.94
C MET A 791 20.65 1.80 -27.94
N VAL A 792 20.21 1.12 -29.00
CA VAL A 792 21.08 0.61 -30.08
C VAL A 792 21.75 1.75 -30.85
N SER A 793 21.09 2.91 -30.98
CA SER A 793 21.64 4.06 -31.70
C SER A 793 22.77 4.80 -30.96
N MET A 794 22.80 4.80 -29.62
CA MET A 794 23.88 5.46 -28.85
C MET A 794 25.06 4.55 -28.49
N SER A 795 24.89 3.22 -28.48
CA SER A 795 26.01 2.32 -28.19
C SER A 795 26.52 1.62 -29.46
N PRO A 796 27.80 1.83 -29.84
CA PRO A 796 28.43 1.07 -30.91
C PRO A 796 28.50 -0.44 -30.66
N THR A 797 28.51 -0.87 -29.39
CA THR A 797 28.60 -2.30 -29.01
C THR A 797 27.45 -3.12 -29.59
N TRP A 798 26.21 -2.62 -29.44
CA TRP A 798 25.02 -3.28 -29.98
C TRP A 798 25.12 -3.49 -31.50
N LYS A 799 25.74 -2.56 -32.23
CA LYS A 799 25.92 -2.70 -33.69
C LYS A 799 26.89 -3.83 -34.05
N MET A 800 27.91 -4.07 -33.23
CA MET A 800 28.91 -5.12 -33.48
C MET A 800 28.34 -6.51 -33.19
N ASP A 801 27.45 -6.63 -32.21
CA ASP A 801 26.89 -7.91 -31.76
C ASP A 801 25.68 -8.40 -32.58
N HIS A 802 25.25 -7.65 -33.61
CA HIS A 802 24.05 -7.95 -34.40
C HIS A 802 23.99 -9.39 -34.95
N ALA A 803 25.10 -9.90 -35.49
CA ALA A 803 25.14 -11.24 -36.08
C ALA A 803 25.02 -12.33 -35.01
N ALA A 804 25.74 -12.17 -33.88
CA ALA A 804 25.70 -13.10 -32.75
C ALA A 804 24.29 -13.17 -32.14
N ILE A 805 23.62 -12.02 -31.95
CA ILE A 805 22.25 -11.96 -31.44
C ILE A 805 21.27 -12.76 -32.32
N ILE A 806 21.41 -12.65 -33.65
CA ILE A 806 20.56 -13.39 -34.59
C ILE A 806 20.87 -14.89 -34.50
N GLU A 807 22.14 -15.29 -34.46
CA GLU A 807 22.55 -16.69 -34.33
C GLU A 807 22.04 -17.32 -33.03
N ASP A 808 22.23 -16.65 -31.89
CA ASP A 808 21.73 -17.07 -30.58
C ASP A 808 20.20 -17.23 -30.59
N PHE A 809 19.49 -16.29 -31.21
CA PHE A 809 18.04 -16.37 -31.34
C PHE A 809 17.59 -17.57 -32.18
N GLU A 810 18.24 -17.86 -33.30
CA GLU A 810 17.91 -19.03 -34.13
C GLU A 810 18.24 -20.34 -33.39
N GLY A 811 19.30 -20.38 -32.58
CA GLY A 811 19.59 -21.50 -31.68
C GLY A 811 18.49 -21.73 -30.64
N LEU A 812 18.08 -20.68 -29.94
CA LEU A 812 16.99 -20.69 -28.96
C LEU A 812 15.63 -21.06 -29.61
N ARG A 813 15.40 -20.62 -30.85
CA ARG A 813 14.20 -20.95 -31.64
C ARG A 813 14.23 -22.39 -32.15
N GLY A 814 15.40 -22.90 -32.57
CA GLY A 814 15.60 -24.26 -33.06
C GLY A 814 15.39 -25.33 -31.98
N MET A 815 15.80 -25.07 -30.74
CA MET A 815 15.49 -25.94 -29.58
C MET A 815 13.99 -26.02 -29.26
N ARG A 816 13.18 -25.09 -29.79
CA ARG A 816 11.74 -25.03 -29.60
C ARG A 816 10.96 -25.92 -30.56
N GLY A 817 11.50 -26.12 -31.77
CA GLY A 817 10.90 -26.89 -32.87
C GLY A 817 11.20 -28.40 -32.84
N ARG A 818 12.02 -28.86 -31.89
CA ARG A 818 12.20 -30.29 -31.56
C ARG A 818 11.29 -30.73 -30.41
#